data_AF-A0AA40EQM2-F1
#
_entry.id   AF-A0AA40EQM2-F1
#
_cell.length_a   1.000
_cell.length_b   1.000
_cell.length_c   1.000
_cell.angle_alpha   90.00
_cell.angle_beta   90.00
_cell.angle_gamma   90.00
#
_symmetry.space_group_name_H-M   'P 1'
#
loop_
_entity.id
_entity.type
_entity.pdbx_description
1 polymer ?
#
loop_
_entity_poly.entity_id
_entity_poly.type
_entity_poly.pdbx_seq_one_letter_code
_entity_poly.pdbx_strand_id
1 'polypeptide(L)'
;MTKSAVLHRHLATDFLVMERAEGNYIIIDDGQKIFDASGGAAVGCIGWGNTRVAEAINKQILAAPYCSTIFYTTRVQEELCRMLVDSTDGHMSRAYIVNSGQYPPPALGSLSRNLMLSKPHRTRFISRERSYHGITLGALAVGGHKFRRANFEPLLMKNVSQVSPCFEYRGKGPRESDEEYVQRLAKELDDEFQRVGPETVCAFIAEPIVGAALGCVPPVHGYFKAVHEICQKYGALLILDEVMCGMGRTGTLHAWEQEGVVPDIQTIGKALGGGYQPIAGLLANHRVIGAIERGTSSFVHGHTYQGHPAGCAAALEVQRIIKENSLLQNVQTLGEKLSAGLKKELSDHPNVGNIRGRGFFWGIEFVADKESSAPFPAEAHVAMDICALGLKKQYGINVYPGAGTVDGARGDHIIVSPPYNVTDDDVEMAVGLNGSRHAADEEARAEVDVLNSRLDKTTQLTKKIQACLGRLEETGKSVRDVAGPLTGETKRLQVLGNNIESVVTAIERLRQPADSKNDEEQIIRMGPEKAGLSNYLASIKRLTKALGDMKASNLRSTQQTVSELQRLVKAGNTQLESTFDKILRNETPRSIEPLHFITKNKSFPTLLQTALTPLGLINQFVSGLHRRQSDGSGGADPSPVAKIYSEIRSQYLALSLVNLASASTNTAKKKNPDAIYRAGTNGINMYAQAMEGLFLAEYENICSIFTRDDWGPIFQATCQASLLELGRALRELNNHIKQHMNTDCYLAYEIVEIISSLSNNLESRTGELKSSLAGFLKPVRETAKSSLAELLEDTKRRAMALVQLPLDGAPIPLVSETMQRLQSMVDFLRPLSSIMVSLGDGGWKSTAASRGAVGDVIPSLSSFDIGADGKDIFAHYCTDTIEALLGALETRARSLLAQRKPAIGVFLANSVCIIDRMIQDSELAPLLEGRRVQMLDGWRKKAAMVYTETCKDLSVHLFDVIHTSRGQRPTSGGGVTDSSAILKGMSSKDKESIKAKFAAFNAAFDDMCARHRQYSMEREVRQKFAKDMQNMIEPLYIRFWDRYHEVDKGKGKYVKYDKAAIAGIFQSLY
;
A
#
# COMPACT_ATOMS: atom_id res chain seq x y z
N MET A 1 8.32 26.96 21.99
CA MET A 1 7.16 26.32 21.32
C MET A 1 7.37 24.81 21.32
N THR A 2 6.33 24.02 21.52
CA THR A 2 6.37 22.57 21.22
C THR A 2 6.58 22.40 19.71
N LYS A 3 7.45 21.47 19.30
CA LYS A 3 7.59 21.16 17.86
C LYS A 3 6.25 20.64 17.34
N SER A 4 5.84 21.10 16.16
CA SER A 4 4.60 20.63 15.53
C SER A 4 4.63 19.11 15.35
N ALA A 5 3.53 18.44 15.69
CA ALA A 5 3.35 17.02 15.40
C ALA A 5 3.03 16.76 13.91
N VAL A 6 2.80 17.81 13.13
CA VAL A 6 2.55 17.72 11.69
C VAL A 6 3.88 17.62 10.93
N LEU A 7 4.00 16.61 10.08
CA LEU A 7 5.10 16.47 9.13
C LEU A 7 4.94 17.49 7.98
N HIS A 8 5.28 18.74 8.26
CA HIS A 8 5.29 19.81 7.27
C HIS A 8 6.34 19.56 6.18
N ARG A 9 6.12 20.10 4.97
CA ARG A 9 7.06 19.98 3.84
C ARG A 9 8.45 20.58 4.14
N HIS A 10 8.50 21.57 5.03
CA HIS A 10 9.72 22.15 5.57
C HIS A 10 9.63 22.14 7.10
N LEU A 11 10.41 21.26 7.75
CA LEU A 11 10.39 21.08 9.21
C LEU A 11 11.00 22.24 10.02
N ALA A 12 11.62 23.21 9.34
CA ALA A 12 12.25 24.39 9.93
C ALA A 12 11.45 25.69 9.69
N THR A 13 10.28 25.59 9.05
CA THR A 13 9.42 26.74 8.76
C THR A 13 8.24 26.76 9.72
N ASP A 14 8.04 27.88 10.40
CA ASP A 14 6.80 28.14 11.12
C ASP A 14 5.72 28.57 10.11
N PHE A 15 4.63 27.80 10.02
CA PHE A 15 3.54 28.05 9.09
C PHE A 15 2.45 28.92 9.72
N LEU A 16 1.90 29.86 8.96
CA LEU A 16 0.72 30.64 9.35
C LEU A 16 -0.46 29.69 9.59
N VAL A 17 -1.20 29.90 10.69
CA VAL A 17 -2.38 29.08 11.03
C VAL A 17 -3.61 29.74 10.43
N MET A 18 -4.27 29.06 9.48
CA MET A 18 -5.59 29.47 9.01
C MET A 18 -6.63 29.21 10.11
N GLU A 19 -7.25 30.28 10.61
CA GLU A 19 -8.37 30.18 11.56
C GLU A 19 -9.67 29.84 10.81
N ARG A 20 -9.94 30.57 9.71
CA ARG A 20 -11.11 30.37 8.85
C ARG A 20 -10.87 30.93 7.44
N ALA A 21 -11.80 30.69 6.54
CA ALA A 21 -11.81 31.32 5.20
C ALA A 21 -13.26 31.66 4.79
N GLU A 22 -13.44 32.81 4.17
CA GLU A 22 -14.74 33.39 3.81
C GLU A 22 -14.65 34.14 2.47
N GLY A 23 -15.57 33.86 1.54
CA GLY A 23 -15.55 34.46 0.20
C GLY A 23 -14.21 34.21 -0.50
N ASN A 24 -13.56 35.27 -0.99
CA ASN A 24 -12.28 35.17 -1.70
C ASN A 24 -11.05 35.30 -0.77
N TYR A 25 -11.23 35.16 0.55
CA TYR A 25 -10.21 35.46 1.55
C TYR A 25 -9.97 34.34 2.56
N ILE A 26 -8.72 34.27 3.01
CA ILE A 26 -8.23 33.48 4.14
C ILE A 26 -8.07 34.42 5.34
N ILE A 27 -8.41 33.94 6.53
CA ILE A 27 -8.21 34.65 7.80
C ILE A 27 -7.32 33.78 8.69
N ILE A 28 -6.17 34.32 9.06
CA ILE A 28 -5.21 33.63 9.93
C ILE A 28 -5.45 33.98 11.41
N ASP A 29 -4.77 33.27 12.31
CA ASP A 29 -4.96 33.33 13.77
C ASP A 29 -4.65 34.69 14.43
N ASP A 30 -3.89 35.58 13.78
CA ASP A 30 -3.70 36.97 14.21
C ASP A 30 -4.81 37.95 13.73
N GLY A 31 -5.79 37.44 12.98
CA GLY A 31 -6.89 38.21 12.38
C GLY A 31 -6.56 38.87 11.05
N GLN A 32 -5.35 38.70 10.49
CA GLN A 32 -5.02 39.20 9.16
C GLN A 32 -5.87 38.50 8.09
N LYS A 33 -6.54 39.32 7.26
CA LYS A 33 -7.29 38.89 6.08
C LYS A 33 -6.34 38.90 4.87
N ILE A 34 -6.30 37.79 4.14
CA ILE A 34 -5.41 37.55 2.99
C ILE A 34 -6.27 37.17 1.78
N PHE A 35 -6.17 37.91 0.68
CA PHE A 35 -6.84 37.61 -0.57
C PHE A 35 -6.22 36.35 -1.20
N ASP A 36 -7.04 35.32 -1.45
CA ASP A 36 -6.56 34.07 -2.02
C ASP A 36 -6.59 34.08 -3.54
N ALA A 37 -5.63 34.79 -4.13
CA ALA A 37 -5.38 34.80 -5.56
C ALA A 37 -4.84 33.46 -6.10
N SER A 38 -4.69 32.42 -5.26
CA SER A 38 -4.19 31.09 -5.64
C SER A 38 -5.26 30.00 -5.67
N GLY A 39 -6.29 30.09 -4.82
CA GLY A 39 -7.19 28.97 -4.53
C GLY A 39 -6.44 27.75 -3.96
N GLY A 40 -5.32 27.97 -3.26
CA GLY A 40 -4.31 26.95 -3.00
C GLY A 40 -3.60 26.52 -4.29
N ALA A 41 -3.73 25.25 -4.68
CA ALA A 41 -3.19 24.76 -5.94
C ALA A 41 -4.18 24.95 -7.12
N ALA A 42 -4.87 26.10 -7.20
CA ALA A 42 -6.04 26.38 -8.05
C ALA A 42 -7.30 25.51 -7.74
N VAL A 43 -7.45 25.08 -6.48
CA VAL A 43 -8.55 24.23 -6.00
C VAL A 43 -9.81 25.03 -5.70
N GLY A 44 -9.69 26.15 -4.98
CA GLY A 44 -10.81 27.06 -4.71
C GLY A 44 -11.32 27.70 -6.00
N CYS A 45 -12.56 27.39 -6.39
CA CYS A 45 -13.18 27.89 -7.63
C CYS A 45 -14.42 28.76 -7.38
N ILE A 46 -15.08 28.66 -6.22
CA ILE A 46 -16.27 29.45 -5.86
C ILE A 46 -16.09 30.18 -4.52
N GLY A 47 -14.84 30.39 -4.11
CA GLY A 47 -14.49 30.92 -2.81
C GLY A 47 -14.79 29.93 -1.67
N TRP A 48 -14.67 30.44 -0.45
CA TRP A 48 -14.71 29.71 0.80
C TRP A 48 -15.99 30.02 1.60
N GLY A 49 -16.45 29.06 2.41
CA GLY A 49 -17.60 29.24 3.30
C GLY A 49 -18.98 29.12 2.65
N ASN A 50 -19.10 28.54 1.45
CA ASN A 50 -20.40 28.38 0.78
C ASN A 50 -21.31 27.38 1.51
N THR A 51 -22.42 27.87 2.08
CA THR A 51 -23.35 27.06 2.89
C THR A 51 -24.12 26.02 2.09
N ARG A 52 -24.49 26.29 0.83
CA ARG A 52 -25.21 25.32 -0.03
C ARG A 52 -24.40 24.02 -0.18
N VAL A 53 -23.10 24.15 -0.41
CA VAL A 53 -22.20 22.99 -0.56
C VAL A 53 -22.07 22.23 0.78
N ALA A 54 -21.94 22.94 1.89
CA ALA A 54 -21.89 22.33 3.23
C ALA A 54 -23.21 21.59 3.59
N GLU A 55 -24.36 22.17 3.26
CA GLU A 55 -25.68 21.56 3.44
C GLU A 55 -25.88 20.32 2.55
N ALA A 56 -25.45 20.38 1.29
CA ALA A 56 -25.48 19.23 0.38
C ALA A 56 -24.61 18.06 0.88
N ILE A 57 -23.39 18.35 1.37
CA ILE A 57 -22.50 17.37 2.00
C ILE A 57 -23.16 16.78 3.25
N ASN A 58 -23.66 17.61 4.16
CA ASN A 58 -24.27 17.17 5.43
C ASN A 58 -25.48 16.26 5.17
N LYS A 59 -26.39 16.69 4.27
CA LYS A 59 -27.56 15.91 3.85
C LYS A 59 -27.15 14.55 3.27
N GLN A 60 -26.09 14.49 2.47
CA GLN A 60 -25.62 13.24 1.90
C GLN A 60 -24.93 12.34 2.93
N ILE A 61 -24.13 12.89 3.86
CA ILE A 61 -23.49 12.11 4.94
C ILE A 61 -24.54 11.50 5.87
N LEU A 62 -25.60 12.23 6.20
CA LEU A 62 -26.71 11.72 7.01
C LEU A 62 -27.53 10.63 6.30
N ALA A 63 -27.60 10.66 4.96
CA ALA A 63 -28.34 9.67 4.17
C ALA A 63 -27.53 8.40 3.87
N ALA A 64 -26.30 8.56 3.39
CA ALA A 64 -25.37 7.48 3.10
C ALA A 64 -23.93 8.04 3.12
N PRO A 65 -23.16 7.86 4.22
CA PRO A 65 -21.79 8.38 4.32
C PRO A 65 -20.80 7.59 3.45
N TYR A 66 -21.09 6.33 3.14
CA TYR A 66 -20.27 5.43 2.34
C TYR A 66 -21.14 4.58 1.41
N CYS A 67 -20.61 4.23 0.24
CA CYS A 67 -21.26 3.33 -0.73
C CYS A 67 -20.19 2.44 -1.37
N SER A 68 -20.36 1.12 -1.31
CA SER A 68 -19.44 0.18 -1.96
C SER A 68 -19.82 0.02 -3.44
N THR A 69 -19.01 0.61 -4.32
CA THR A 69 -19.20 0.63 -5.78
C THR A 69 -19.16 -0.74 -6.46
N ILE A 70 -18.82 -1.81 -5.72
CA ILE A 70 -18.89 -3.21 -6.19
C ILE A 70 -20.35 -3.67 -6.31
N PHE A 71 -21.23 -3.18 -5.44
CA PHE A 71 -22.62 -3.67 -5.32
C PHE A 71 -23.68 -2.57 -5.45
N TYR A 72 -23.32 -1.31 -5.18
CA TYR A 72 -24.27 -0.21 -5.02
C TYR A 72 -23.77 1.07 -5.71
N THR A 73 -24.72 1.86 -6.22
CA THR A 73 -24.51 3.25 -6.66
C THR A 73 -25.34 4.19 -5.79
N THR A 74 -25.04 5.49 -5.82
CA THR A 74 -25.88 6.52 -5.17
C THR A 74 -26.45 7.48 -6.21
N ARG A 75 -27.67 7.97 -5.95
CA ARG A 75 -28.32 8.95 -6.83
C ARG A 75 -27.46 10.20 -7.08
N VAL A 76 -26.73 10.67 -6.07
CA VAL A 76 -25.86 11.84 -6.19
C VAL A 76 -24.63 11.59 -7.08
N GLN A 77 -24.10 10.36 -7.07
CA GLN A 77 -23.04 9.94 -7.99
C GLN A 77 -23.56 9.84 -9.42
N GLU A 78 -24.75 9.25 -9.62
CA GLU A 78 -25.40 9.18 -10.94
C GLU A 78 -25.70 10.58 -11.50
N GLU A 79 -26.25 11.49 -10.69
CA GLU A 79 -26.54 12.88 -11.09
C GLU A 79 -25.27 13.66 -11.46
N LEU A 80 -24.18 13.51 -10.69
CA LEU A 80 -22.88 14.11 -11.02
C LEU A 80 -22.30 13.55 -12.32
N CYS A 81 -22.24 12.22 -12.46
CA CYS A 81 -21.75 11.57 -13.67
C CYS A 81 -22.58 11.95 -14.90
N ARG A 82 -23.90 12.12 -14.74
CA ARG A 82 -24.79 12.60 -15.81
C ARG A 82 -24.42 14.01 -16.23
N MET A 83 -24.38 14.94 -15.29
CA MET A 83 -24.04 16.35 -15.54
C MET A 83 -22.70 16.52 -16.26
N LEU A 84 -21.68 15.75 -15.86
CA LEU A 84 -20.33 15.80 -16.45
C LEU A 84 -20.27 15.19 -17.86
N VAL A 85 -21.10 14.19 -18.18
CA VAL A 85 -21.16 13.61 -19.53
C VAL A 85 -21.99 14.50 -20.46
N ASP A 86 -23.15 14.95 -19.99
CA ASP A 86 -24.07 15.82 -20.73
C ASP A 86 -23.42 17.17 -21.07
N SER A 87 -22.48 17.67 -20.25
CA SER A 87 -21.75 18.91 -20.52
C SER A 87 -20.72 18.83 -21.65
N THR A 88 -20.55 17.65 -22.27
CA THR A 88 -19.61 17.43 -23.39
C THR A 88 -20.31 17.33 -24.75
N ASP A 89 -21.58 17.74 -24.85
CA ASP A 89 -22.42 17.63 -26.05
C ASP A 89 -22.41 16.23 -26.70
N GLY A 90 -22.35 15.19 -25.85
CA GLY A 90 -22.37 13.78 -26.26
C GLY A 90 -21.01 13.22 -26.71
N HIS A 91 -19.92 13.99 -26.66
CA HIS A 91 -18.58 13.51 -27.00
C HIS A 91 -18.04 12.46 -26.02
N MET A 92 -18.26 12.66 -24.71
CA MET A 92 -17.96 11.66 -23.68
C MET A 92 -19.14 10.71 -23.45
N SER A 93 -18.87 9.54 -22.89
CA SER A 93 -19.86 8.45 -22.74
C SER A 93 -20.05 7.99 -21.30
N ARG A 94 -18.97 7.98 -20.50
CA ARG A 94 -19.00 7.60 -19.08
C ARG A 94 -18.02 8.45 -18.28
N ALA A 95 -18.37 8.71 -17.02
CA ALA A 95 -17.49 9.30 -16.02
C ALA A 95 -17.16 8.29 -14.91
N TYR A 96 -15.95 8.35 -14.35
CA TYR A 96 -15.48 7.51 -13.25
C TYR A 96 -14.86 8.41 -12.17
N ILE A 97 -15.41 8.35 -10.95
CA ILE A 97 -15.17 9.32 -9.87
C ILE A 97 -14.25 8.74 -8.78
N VAL A 98 -13.24 9.52 -8.38
CA VAL A 98 -12.22 9.18 -7.37
C VAL A 98 -11.91 10.38 -6.48
N ASN A 99 -11.05 10.22 -5.47
CA ASN A 99 -10.87 11.24 -4.42
C ASN A 99 -9.65 12.16 -4.61
N SER A 100 -8.87 11.95 -5.67
CA SER A 100 -7.66 12.72 -5.98
C SER A 100 -7.38 12.67 -7.48
N GLY A 101 -6.98 13.79 -8.08
CA GLY A 101 -6.70 13.87 -9.53
C GLY A 101 -5.34 13.31 -9.94
N GLN A 102 -4.59 12.69 -9.04
CA GLN A 102 -3.18 12.30 -9.25
C GLN A 102 -3.03 10.92 -9.93
N TYR A 103 -3.79 10.69 -11.01
CA TYR A 103 -3.75 9.50 -11.85
C TYR A 103 -3.20 9.90 -13.23
N PRO A 104 -2.24 9.15 -13.80
CA PRO A 104 -2.47 7.75 -14.15
C PRO A 104 -1.28 6.84 -13.71
N PRO A 105 -0.99 5.65 -14.29
CA PRO A 105 -1.81 4.78 -15.12
C PRO A 105 -2.10 3.37 -14.52
N PRO A 106 -2.38 3.12 -13.23
CA PRO A 106 -3.06 1.86 -12.86
C PRO A 106 -4.50 1.80 -13.37
N ALA A 107 -5.23 2.93 -13.27
CA ALA A 107 -6.57 3.10 -13.83
C ALA A 107 -6.55 3.06 -15.36
N LEU A 108 -5.73 3.92 -15.98
CA LEU A 108 -5.59 3.99 -17.44
C LEU A 108 -4.85 2.79 -18.02
N GLY A 109 -4.00 2.12 -17.23
CA GLY A 109 -3.37 0.84 -17.55
C GLY A 109 -4.36 -0.31 -17.46
N SER A 110 -5.35 -0.27 -16.56
CA SER A 110 -6.46 -1.24 -16.58
C SER A 110 -7.46 -0.95 -17.70
N LEU A 111 -7.75 0.32 -17.98
CA LEU A 111 -8.61 0.75 -19.09
C LEU A 111 -7.97 0.32 -20.41
N SER A 112 -6.69 0.66 -20.59
CA SER A 112 -5.90 0.29 -21.75
C SER A 112 -5.62 -1.21 -21.79
N ARG A 113 -5.42 -1.93 -20.67
CA ARG A 113 -5.30 -3.42 -20.64
C ARG A 113 -6.59 -4.12 -21.06
N ASN A 114 -7.76 -3.60 -20.69
CA ASN A 114 -9.05 -4.12 -21.19
C ASN A 114 -9.24 -3.82 -22.69
N LEU A 115 -8.79 -2.65 -23.18
CA LEU A 115 -8.63 -2.38 -24.64
C LEU A 115 -7.59 -3.33 -25.30
N MET A 116 -6.50 -3.69 -24.61
CA MET A 116 -5.38 -4.51 -25.08
C MET A 116 -5.65 -6.01 -25.07
N LEU A 117 -6.83 -6.48 -24.66
CA LEU A 117 -7.25 -7.85 -24.97
C LEU A 117 -7.21 -8.13 -26.50
N SER A 118 -7.21 -7.07 -27.32
CA SER A 118 -6.90 -7.10 -28.75
C SER A 118 -5.44 -6.82 -29.15
N LYS A 119 -4.62 -6.18 -28.30
CA LYS A 119 -3.27 -5.68 -28.59
C LYS A 119 -2.33 -5.67 -27.36
N PRO A 120 -1.92 -6.82 -26.81
CA PRO A 120 -1.20 -6.94 -25.54
C PRO A 120 0.24 -6.37 -25.52
N HIS A 121 0.75 -5.94 -26.68
CA HIS A 121 2.08 -5.36 -26.86
C HIS A 121 2.12 -3.83 -26.64
N ARG A 122 0.96 -3.15 -26.58
CA ARG A 122 0.90 -1.74 -26.17
C ARG A 122 1.14 -1.65 -24.67
N THR A 123 2.20 -0.95 -24.28
CA THR A 123 2.56 -0.74 -22.86
C THR A 123 3.17 0.63 -22.59
N ARG A 124 3.58 1.39 -23.63
CA ARG A 124 4.30 2.66 -23.47
C ARG A 124 3.38 3.87 -23.37
N PHE A 125 3.85 4.92 -22.71
CA PHE A 125 3.22 6.24 -22.71
C PHE A 125 4.23 7.28 -23.20
N ILE A 126 3.76 8.22 -24.01
CA ILE A 126 4.52 9.42 -24.37
C ILE A 126 3.88 10.61 -23.65
N SER A 127 4.68 11.49 -23.07
CA SER A 127 4.22 12.75 -22.49
C SER A 127 5.16 13.89 -22.87
N ARG A 128 4.99 15.07 -22.28
CA ARG A 128 5.89 16.21 -22.47
C ARG A 128 6.87 16.33 -21.30
N GLU A 129 8.10 16.76 -21.58
CA GLU A 129 8.97 17.32 -20.54
C GLU A 129 8.27 18.49 -19.82
N ARG A 130 8.67 18.77 -18.57
CA ARG A 130 8.12 19.87 -17.75
C ARG A 130 6.58 19.83 -17.60
N SER A 131 5.98 18.63 -17.57
CA SER A 131 4.57 18.38 -17.20
C SER A 131 4.42 17.90 -15.75
N TYR A 132 3.22 18.00 -15.17
CA TYR A 132 2.91 17.43 -13.84
C TYR A 132 1.51 16.82 -13.73
N HIS A 133 1.46 15.48 -13.67
CA HIS A 133 0.21 14.70 -13.61
C HIS A 133 -0.10 14.11 -12.20
N GLY A 134 0.78 14.30 -11.22
CA GLY A 134 0.60 13.78 -9.84
C GLY A 134 1.88 13.28 -9.19
N ILE A 135 1.79 12.84 -7.92
CA ILE A 135 2.91 12.29 -7.13
C ILE A 135 2.85 10.77 -6.91
N THR A 136 1.78 10.09 -7.36
CA THR A 136 1.75 8.62 -7.37
C THR A 136 2.86 8.11 -8.29
N LEU A 137 3.49 6.96 -8.00
CA LEU A 137 4.60 6.43 -8.82
C LEU A 137 4.23 6.34 -10.31
N GLY A 138 2.97 6.03 -10.61
CA GLY A 138 2.42 6.06 -11.96
C GLY A 138 2.46 7.45 -12.60
N ALA A 139 1.83 8.44 -11.96
CA ALA A 139 1.68 9.77 -12.53
C ALA A 139 2.99 10.57 -12.52
N LEU A 140 3.84 10.32 -11.53
CA LEU A 140 5.18 10.89 -11.44
C LEU A 140 6.11 10.34 -12.53
N ALA A 141 5.98 9.07 -12.90
CA ALA A 141 6.75 8.48 -14.00
C ALA A 141 6.32 9.04 -15.37
N VAL A 142 5.02 9.37 -15.54
CA VAL A 142 4.51 10.06 -16.73
C VAL A 142 4.91 11.54 -16.74
N GLY A 143 4.90 12.23 -15.60
CA GLY A 143 5.21 13.66 -15.51
C GLY A 143 6.68 14.01 -15.81
N GLY A 144 6.91 15.20 -16.37
CA GLY A 144 8.22 15.74 -16.73
C GLY A 144 8.89 16.64 -15.67
N HIS A 145 8.31 16.76 -14.47
CA HIS A 145 8.83 17.63 -13.41
C HIS A 145 10.06 17.02 -12.69
N LYS A 146 11.25 17.20 -13.27
CA LYS A 146 12.53 16.61 -12.83
C LYS A 146 12.77 16.64 -11.31
N PHE A 147 12.66 17.80 -10.66
CA PHE A 147 12.86 17.91 -9.20
C PHE A 147 11.96 16.97 -8.37
N ARG A 148 10.67 16.85 -8.73
CA ARG A 148 9.73 15.94 -8.02
C ARG A 148 10.01 14.47 -8.31
N ARG A 149 10.60 14.15 -9.46
CA ARG A 149 10.98 12.78 -9.85
C ARG A 149 12.27 12.29 -9.20
N ALA A 150 13.25 13.18 -8.99
CA ALA A 150 14.63 12.81 -8.68
C ALA A 150 14.78 11.79 -7.52
N ASN A 151 14.03 11.99 -6.42
CA ASN A 151 14.06 11.09 -5.26
C ASN A 151 13.37 9.73 -5.48
N PHE A 152 12.61 9.59 -6.57
CA PHE A 152 11.82 8.40 -6.91
C PHE A 152 12.30 7.70 -8.18
N GLU A 153 13.24 8.27 -8.94
CA GLU A 153 13.66 7.77 -10.26
C GLU A 153 13.97 6.24 -10.32
N PRO A 154 14.57 5.60 -9.29
CA PRO A 154 14.73 4.14 -9.26
C PRO A 154 13.42 3.32 -9.21
N LEU A 155 12.33 3.94 -8.76
CA LEU A 155 10.98 3.37 -8.62
C LEU A 155 10.04 3.72 -9.77
N LEU A 156 10.43 4.63 -10.67
CA LEU A 156 9.58 5.07 -11.78
C LEU A 156 9.56 4.04 -12.91
N MET A 157 8.42 3.95 -13.61
CA MET A 157 8.25 2.99 -14.70
C MET A 157 9.09 3.38 -15.93
N LYS A 158 9.73 2.39 -16.57
CA LYS A 158 10.69 2.60 -17.68
C LYS A 158 10.04 2.55 -19.08
N ASN A 159 8.73 2.36 -19.14
CA ASN A 159 7.90 2.38 -20.34
C ASN A 159 7.31 3.76 -20.64
N VAL A 160 7.87 4.84 -20.09
CA VAL A 160 7.53 6.23 -20.45
C VAL A 160 8.66 6.84 -21.27
N SER A 161 8.32 7.69 -22.23
CA SER A 161 9.24 8.64 -22.86
C SER A 161 8.61 10.03 -23.00
N GLN A 162 9.42 11.03 -23.32
CA GLN A 162 9.04 12.44 -23.25
C GLN A 162 9.51 13.19 -24.50
N VAL A 163 8.66 14.11 -24.99
CA VAL A 163 8.97 15.07 -26.06
C VAL A 163 8.96 16.50 -25.52
N SER A 164 9.49 17.44 -26.29
CA SER A 164 9.50 18.86 -25.95
C SER A 164 8.09 19.41 -25.68
N PRO A 165 7.92 20.34 -24.72
CA PRO A 165 6.66 21.02 -24.52
C PRO A 165 6.43 22.06 -25.61
N CYS A 166 5.16 22.30 -25.95
CA CYS A 166 4.77 23.50 -26.70
C CYS A 166 4.87 24.70 -25.74
N PHE A 167 5.90 25.53 -25.94
CA PHE A 167 6.17 26.70 -25.12
C PHE A 167 6.93 27.74 -25.96
N GLU A 168 6.17 28.58 -26.67
CA GLU A 168 6.68 29.57 -27.64
C GLU A 168 7.87 30.39 -27.12
N TYR A 169 7.76 30.98 -25.92
CA TYR A 169 8.72 31.94 -25.36
C TYR A 169 10.14 31.38 -25.19
N ARG A 170 10.30 30.06 -25.05
CA ARG A 170 11.62 29.41 -24.92
C ARG A 170 11.92 28.37 -25.99
N GLY A 171 10.90 27.87 -26.69
CA GLY A 171 11.00 26.75 -27.62
C GLY A 171 10.96 27.14 -29.10
N LYS A 172 10.41 28.32 -29.44
CA LYS A 172 10.27 28.81 -30.82
C LYS A 172 11.54 29.53 -31.27
N GLY A 173 12.01 29.26 -32.48
CA GLY A 173 13.19 29.91 -33.05
C GLY A 173 12.95 31.39 -33.38
N PRO A 174 13.97 32.28 -33.34
CA PRO A 174 13.79 33.73 -33.56
C PRO A 174 13.23 34.15 -34.93
N ARG A 175 13.12 33.23 -35.88
CA ARG A 175 12.54 33.43 -37.22
C ARG A 175 11.57 32.31 -37.61
N GLU A 176 11.20 31.45 -36.66
CA GLU A 176 10.26 30.35 -36.87
C GLU A 176 8.84 30.93 -36.75
N SER A 177 7.94 30.61 -37.69
CA SER A 177 6.50 30.89 -37.56
C SER A 177 5.84 29.98 -36.52
N ASP A 178 4.60 30.28 -36.12
CA ASP A 178 3.84 29.39 -35.23
C ASP A 178 3.53 28.05 -35.90
N GLU A 179 3.22 28.09 -37.20
CA GLU A 179 3.00 26.92 -38.04
C GLU A 179 4.26 26.05 -38.13
N GLU A 180 5.43 26.62 -38.41
CA GLU A 180 6.70 25.87 -38.45
C GLU A 180 7.04 25.27 -37.08
N TYR A 181 6.82 26.00 -35.99
CA TYR A 181 7.07 25.51 -34.63
C TYR A 181 6.16 24.34 -34.28
N VAL A 182 4.86 24.44 -34.59
CA VAL A 182 3.89 23.34 -34.42
C VAL A 182 4.29 22.14 -35.28
N GLN A 183 4.67 22.33 -36.54
CA GLN A 183 5.12 21.25 -37.41
C GLN A 183 6.40 20.57 -36.91
N ARG A 184 7.34 21.31 -36.32
CA ARG A 184 8.53 20.73 -35.69
C ARG A 184 8.19 19.86 -34.48
N LEU A 185 7.33 20.34 -33.58
CA LEU A 185 6.89 19.56 -32.42
C LEU A 185 6.04 18.33 -32.82
N ALA A 186 5.21 18.47 -33.87
CA ALA A 186 4.47 17.36 -34.45
C ALA A 186 5.44 16.31 -35.03
N LYS A 187 6.45 16.74 -35.79
CA LYS A 187 7.49 15.84 -36.29
C LYS A 187 8.27 15.16 -35.15
N GLU A 188 8.63 15.88 -34.10
CA GLU A 188 9.30 15.31 -32.92
C GLU A 188 8.46 14.21 -32.26
N LEU A 189 7.14 14.43 -32.14
CA LEU A 189 6.23 13.40 -31.64
C LEU A 189 6.13 12.20 -32.60
N ASP A 190 6.04 12.43 -33.91
CA ASP A 190 6.03 11.36 -34.92
C ASP A 190 7.30 10.50 -34.89
N ASP A 191 8.46 11.15 -34.83
CA ASP A 191 9.78 10.51 -34.69
C ASP A 191 9.89 9.72 -33.39
N GLU A 192 9.34 10.24 -32.27
CA GLU A 192 9.33 9.56 -30.98
C GLU A 192 8.43 8.30 -30.99
N PHE A 193 7.25 8.38 -31.60
CA PHE A 193 6.40 7.21 -31.85
C PHE A 193 7.16 6.14 -32.64
N GLN A 194 7.87 6.51 -33.71
CA GLN A 194 8.70 5.59 -34.49
C GLN A 194 9.84 4.99 -33.66
N ARG A 195 10.55 5.83 -32.89
CA ARG A 195 11.72 5.42 -32.08
C ARG A 195 11.38 4.38 -31.01
N VAL A 196 10.21 4.47 -30.38
CA VAL A 196 9.80 3.53 -29.32
C VAL A 196 8.98 2.33 -29.82
N GLY A 197 8.66 2.29 -31.12
CA GLY A 197 7.74 1.32 -31.73
C GLY A 197 6.29 1.83 -31.64
N PRO A 198 5.68 2.32 -32.74
CA PRO A 198 4.34 2.92 -32.70
C PRO A 198 3.24 1.95 -32.28
N GLU A 199 3.46 0.65 -32.53
CA GLU A 199 2.63 -0.44 -32.07
C GLU A 199 2.71 -0.69 -30.56
N THR A 200 3.72 -0.16 -29.86
CA THR A 200 3.88 -0.31 -28.40
C THR A 200 3.27 0.83 -27.59
N VAL A 201 2.90 1.95 -28.21
CA VAL A 201 2.38 3.13 -27.50
C VAL A 201 0.89 3.00 -27.20
N CYS A 202 0.53 3.14 -25.93
CA CYS A 202 -0.85 3.20 -25.44
C CYS A 202 -1.49 4.55 -25.73
N ALA A 203 -0.80 5.62 -25.34
CA ALA A 203 -1.37 6.96 -25.33
C ALA A 203 -0.29 8.07 -25.29
N PHE A 204 -0.69 9.25 -25.77
CA PHE A 204 -0.03 10.51 -25.47
C PHE A 204 -0.77 11.23 -24.33
N ILE A 205 -0.03 11.81 -23.38
CA ILE A 205 -0.58 12.44 -22.17
C ILE A 205 -0.05 13.88 -22.04
N ALA A 206 -0.96 14.85 -21.96
CA ALA A 206 -0.62 16.27 -21.84
C ALA A 206 -1.69 17.08 -21.09
N GLU A 207 -1.29 18.02 -20.25
CA GLU A 207 -2.16 19.11 -19.78
C GLU A 207 -2.46 20.07 -20.95
N PRO A 208 -3.71 20.47 -21.25
CA PRO A 208 -3.98 21.51 -22.24
C PRO A 208 -3.20 22.80 -21.96
N ILE A 209 -3.36 23.36 -20.75
CA ILE A 209 -2.52 24.44 -20.23
C ILE A 209 -1.72 23.91 -19.04
N VAL A 210 -0.39 23.95 -19.14
CA VAL A 210 0.50 23.37 -18.11
C VAL A 210 0.53 24.25 -16.89
N GLY A 211 0.16 23.69 -15.72
CA GLY A 211 0.10 24.42 -14.47
C GLY A 211 1.47 24.58 -13.79
N ALA A 212 1.60 23.98 -12.60
CA ALA A 212 2.72 24.19 -11.68
C ALA A 212 4.14 23.86 -12.23
N ALA A 213 4.26 23.18 -13.36
CA ALA A 213 5.55 22.77 -13.95
C ALA A 213 6.08 23.74 -15.02
N LEU A 214 5.22 24.60 -15.59
CA LEU A 214 5.62 25.62 -16.57
C LEU A 214 4.99 27.01 -16.34
N GLY A 215 4.11 27.18 -15.35
CA GLY A 215 3.49 28.48 -15.07
C GLY A 215 2.46 28.87 -16.14
N CYS A 216 1.36 28.12 -16.20
CA CYS A 216 0.19 28.39 -17.05
C CYS A 216 0.51 28.57 -18.55
N VAL A 217 1.38 27.73 -19.13
CA VAL A 217 1.68 27.77 -20.58
C VAL A 217 0.50 27.24 -21.40
N PRO A 218 -0.16 28.08 -22.23
CA PRO A 218 -1.10 27.62 -23.22
C PRO A 218 -0.37 27.01 -24.43
N PRO A 219 -1.03 26.15 -25.22
CA PRO A 219 -0.49 25.67 -26.47
C PRO A 219 -0.53 26.78 -27.54
N VAL A 220 0.40 26.72 -28.49
CA VAL A 220 0.33 27.46 -29.75
C VAL A 220 -0.84 26.91 -30.58
N HIS A 221 -1.54 27.77 -31.31
CA HIS A 221 -2.71 27.40 -32.10
C HIS A 221 -2.39 26.24 -33.07
N GLY A 222 -3.28 25.25 -33.12
CA GLY A 222 -3.12 24.05 -33.96
C GLY A 222 -2.23 22.95 -33.38
N TYR A 223 -1.49 23.18 -32.28
CA TYR A 223 -0.64 22.15 -31.66
C TYR A 223 -1.40 20.86 -31.31
N PHE A 224 -2.51 20.97 -30.57
CA PHE A 224 -3.28 19.78 -30.17
C PHE A 224 -3.96 19.07 -31.35
N LYS A 225 -4.27 19.79 -32.44
CA LYS A 225 -4.77 19.18 -33.67
C LYS A 225 -3.70 18.29 -34.30
N ALA A 226 -2.47 18.80 -34.45
CA ALA A 226 -1.35 18.02 -34.99
C ALA A 226 -1.01 16.79 -34.10
N VAL A 227 -1.03 16.96 -32.77
CA VAL A 227 -0.88 15.85 -31.80
C VAL A 227 -1.99 14.80 -31.98
N HIS A 228 -3.23 15.23 -32.16
CA HIS A 228 -4.37 14.33 -32.34
C HIS A 228 -4.28 13.53 -33.64
N GLU A 229 -3.88 14.17 -34.75
CA GLU A 229 -3.64 13.53 -36.04
C GLU A 229 -2.57 12.43 -35.93
N ILE A 230 -1.49 12.65 -35.17
CA ILE A 230 -0.45 11.64 -34.90
C ILE A 230 -0.98 10.50 -34.01
N CYS A 231 -1.75 10.82 -32.97
CA CYS A 231 -2.36 9.79 -32.11
C CYS A 231 -3.33 8.90 -32.91
N GLN A 232 -4.12 9.48 -33.82
CA GLN A 232 -4.97 8.74 -34.75
C GLN A 232 -4.15 7.88 -35.71
N LYS A 233 -3.11 8.44 -36.36
CA LYS A 233 -2.20 7.74 -37.31
C LYS A 233 -1.66 6.42 -36.75
N TYR A 234 -1.30 6.39 -35.46
CA TYR A 234 -0.76 5.19 -34.80
C TYR A 234 -1.76 4.40 -33.95
N GLY A 235 -3.02 4.86 -33.88
CA GLY A 235 -4.09 4.24 -33.10
C GLY A 235 -3.90 4.31 -31.57
N ALA A 236 -3.09 5.27 -31.09
CA ALA A 236 -2.94 5.56 -29.67
C ALA A 236 -4.14 6.37 -29.14
N LEU A 237 -4.25 6.51 -27.83
CA LEU A 237 -5.24 7.38 -27.17
C LEU A 237 -4.66 8.78 -26.93
N LEU A 238 -5.46 9.82 -27.12
CA LEU A 238 -5.16 11.16 -26.62
C LEU A 238 -5.75 11.35 -25.23
N ILE A 239 -4.91 11.59 -24.22
CA ILE A 239 -5.34 11.89 -22.85
C ILE A 239 -5.01 13.35 -22.55
N LEU A 240 -6.03 14.14 -22.24
CA LEU A 240 -5.86 15.54 -21.82
C LEU A 240 -6.08 15.67 -20.31
N ASP A 241 -5.04 16.15 -19.64
CA ASP A 241 -5.05 16.33 -18.18
C ASP A 241 -5.53 17.71 -17.78
N GLU A 242 -6.81 17.78 -17.45
CA GLU A 242 -7.50 19.03 -17.10
C GLU A 242 -7.72 19.20 -15.59
N VAL A 243 -7.06 18.39 -14.76
CA VAL A 243 -7.16 18.45 -13.29
C VAL A 243 -6.82 19.85 -12.75
N MET A 244 -6.03 20.66 -13.46
CA MET A 244 -5.74 22.05 -13.07
C MET A 244 -6.34 23.13 -13.98
N CYS A 245 -6.45 22.89 -15.29
CA CYS A 245 -6.82 23.93 -16.27
C CYS A 245 -8.25 23.82 -16.81
N GLY A 246 -8.97 22.72 -16.59
CA GLY A 246 -10.38 22.57 -16.95
C GLY A 246 -11.33 22.95 -15.81
N MET A 247 -12.54 22.37 -15.87
CA MET A 247 -13.65 22.64 -14.94
C MET A 247 -13.96 24.14 -14.78
N GLY A 248 -13.89 24.89 -15.89
CA GLY A 248 -14.17 26.33 -15.92
C GLY A 248 -12.96 27.26 -15.77
N ARG A 249 -11.81 26.75 -15.31
CA ARG A 249 -10.66 27.56 -14.88
C ARG A 249 -10.09 28.48 -15.96
N THR A 250 -10.22 28.08 -17.22
CA THR A 250 -9.67 28.77 -18.40
C THR A 250 -10.74 29.48 -19.24
N GLY A 251 -11.97 29.60 -18.74
CA GLY A 251 -13.08 30.33 -19.38
C GLY A 251 -14.11 29.43 -20.07
N THR A 252 -13.75 28.21 -20.46
CA THR A 252 -14.67 27.15 -20.91
C THR A 252 -14.73 26.03 -19.87
N LEU A 253 -15.79 25.21 -19.89
CA LEU A 253 -15.93 24.17 -18.86
C LEU A 253 -14.88 23.08 -19.05
N HIS A 254 -14.63 22.68 -20.29
CA HIS A 254 -13.55 21.78 -20.67
C HIS A 254 -12.52 22.58 -21.49
N ALA A 255 -11.24 22.54 -21.11
CA ALA A 255 -10.21 23.35 -21.77
C ALA A 255 -9.98 22.92 -23.23
N TRP A 256 -10.19 21.63 -23.54
CA TRP A 256 -10.12 21.08 -24.90
C TRP A 256 -11.12 21.70 -25.89
N GLU A 257 -12.21 22.33 -25.42
CA GLU A 257 -13.18 23.04 -26.25
C GLU A 257 -12.51 24.19 -27.03
N GLN A 258 -11.55 24.88 -26.41
CA GLN A 258 -10.80 25.99 -27.01
C GLN A 258 -9.77 25.52 -28.05
N GLU A 259 -9.39 24.24 -28.00
CA GLU A 259 -8.43 23.63 -28.92
C GLU A 259 -9.11 22.97 -30.13
N GLY A 260 -10.45 22.83 -30.10
CA GLY A 260 -11.22 22.16 -31.15
C GLY A 260 -10.92 20.66 -31.28
N VAL A 261 -10.41 20.02 -30.23
CA VAL A 261 -9.95 18.63 -30.23
C VAL A 261 -10.58 17.86 -29.07
N VAL A 262 -11.43 16.88 -29.38
CA VAL A 262 -12.01 15.99 -28.37
C VAL A 262 -10.98 14.91 -27.97
N PRO A 263 -10.60 14.78 -26.69
CA PRO A 263 -9.70 13.72 -26.25
C PRO A 263 -10.42 12.36 -26.17
N ASP A 264 -9.63 11.27 -26.12
CA ASP A 264 -10.19 9.95 -25.80
C ASP A 264 -10.54 9.82 -24.31
N ILE A 265 -9.74 10.48 -23.46
CA ILE A 265 -9.92 10.53 -22.01
C ILE A 265 -9.57 11.94 -21.52
N GLN A 266 -10.44 12.52 -20.70
CA GLN A 266 -10.19 13.77 -19.97
C GLN A 266 -10.09 13.47 -18.48
N THR A 267 -9.04 13.91 -17.79
CA THR A 267 -8.98 13.87 -16.31
C THR A 267 -9.41 15.20 -15.72
N ILE A 268 -10.22 15.16 -14.65
CA ILE A 268 -10.81 16.33 -13.99
C ILE A 268 -10.59 16.27 -12.47
N GLY A 269 -10.61 17.42 -11.81
CA GLY A 269 -10.43 17.52 -10.37
C GLY A 269 -10.46 18.97 -9.90
N LYS A 270 -9.90 19.25 -8.72
CA LYS A 270 -9.73 20.60 -8.15
C LYS A 270 -11.02 21.42 -8.15
N ALA A 271 -11.20 22.30 -9.15
CA ALA A 271 -12.41 23.10 -9.35
C ALA A 271 -13.69 22.26 -9.55
N LEU A 272 -13.57 20.96 -9.85
CA LEU A 272 -14.68 20.00 -9.78
C LEU A 272 -15.42 20.04 -8.42
N GLY A 273 -14.68 20.03 -7.32
CA GLY A 273 -15.22 20.00 -5.95
C GLY A 273 -14.95 21.26 -5.12
N GLY A 274 -14.29 22.27 -5.70
CA GLY A 274 -14.04 23.58 -5.10
C GLY A 274 -13.25 23.60 -3.79
N GLY A 275 -12.68 22.47 -3.37
CA GLY A 275 -11.99 22.32 -2.08
C GLY A 275 -12.86 21.87 -0.91
N TYR A 276 -14.18 21.71 -1.10
CA TYR A 276 -15.11 21.33 -0.03
C TYR A 276 -15.04 19.84 0.34
N GLN A 277 -14.65 18.99 -0.62
CA GLN A 277 -14.29 17.58 -0.41
C GLN A 277 -13.19 17.14 -1.39
N PRO A 278 -12.36 16.13 -1.05
CA PRO A 278 -11.43 15.52 -1.99
C PRO A 278 -12.18 14.76 -3.09
N ILE A 279 -12.16 15.28 -4.32
CA ILE A 279 -12.79 14.65 -5.49
C ILE A 279 -12.07 14.99 -6.81
N ALA A 280 -12.11 14.03 -7.72
CA ALA A 280 -11.59 14.04 -9.08
C ALA A 280 -12.32 12.97 -9.92
N GLY A 281 -11.98 12.88 -11.19
CA GLY A 281 -12.50 11.82 -12.04
C GLY A 281 -11.82 11.76 -13.40
N LEU A 282 -12.30 10.85 -14.22
CA LEU A 282 -12.04 10.83 -15.66
C LEU A 282 -13.34 10.71 -16.43
N LEU A 283 -13.39 11.31 -17.62
CA LEU A 283 -14.40 11.07 -18.64
C LEU A 283 -13.77 10.27 -19.78
N ALA A 284 -14.51 9.31 -20.33
CA ALA A 284 -14.06 8.49 -21.45
C ALA A 284 -15.07 8.53 -22.61
N ASN A 285 -14.57 8.66 -23.83
CA ASN A 285 -15.38 8.73 -25.05
C ASN A 285 -15.94 7.35 -25.47
N HIS A 286 -16.82 7.36 -26.47
CA HIS A 286 -17.45 6.13 -26.99
C HIS A 286 -16.46 5.14 -27.62
N ARG A 287 -15.30 5.59 -28.13
CA ARG A 287 -14.23 4.71 -28.66
C ARG A 287 -13.61 3.87 -27.54
N VAL A 288 -13.34 4.48 -26.39
CA VAL A 288 -12.80 3.81 -25.20
C VAL A 288 -13.84 2.89 -24.57
N ILE A 289 -15.05 3.39 -24.31
CA ILE A 289 -16.11 2.61 -23.66
C ILE A 289 -16.58 1.44 -24.53
N GLY A 290 -16.84 1.67 -25.81
CA GLY A 290 -17.25 0.60 -26.73
C GLY A 290 -16.17 -0.48 -26.91
N ALA A 291 -14.89 -0.18 -26.68
CA ALA A 291 -13.83 -1.19 -26.69
C ALA A 291 -13.83 -2.08 -25.43
N ILE A 292 -14.21 -1.52 -24.27
CA ILE A 292 -14.40 -2.31 -23.03
C ILE A 292 -15.65 -3.18 -23.16
N GLU A 293 -16.77 -2.61 -23.66
CA GLU A 293 -18.03 -3.33 -23.90
C GLU A 293 -17.84 -4.51 -24.87
N ARG A 294 -17.08 -4.33 -25.97
CA ARG A 294 -16.72 -5.42 -26.90
C ARG A 294 -15.68 -6.42 -26.37
N GLY A 295 -15.00 -6.10 -25.26
CA GLY A 295 -13.96 -6.93 -24.65
C GLY A 295 -14.53 -7.82 -23.55
N THR A 296 -14.03 -7.65 -22.32
CA THR A 296 -14.52 -8.31 -21.10
C THR A 296 -15.84 -7.75 -20.58
N SER A 297 -16.33 -6.62 -21.10
CA SER A 297 -17.39 -5.81 -20.47
C SER A 297 -17.09 -5.44 -19.00
N SER A 298 -15.83 -5.52 -18.57
CA SER A 298 -15.42 -5.36 -17.17
C SER A 298 -14.27 -4.37 -17.06
N PHE A 299 -14.44 -3.36 -16.20
CA PHE A 299 -13.37 -2.44 -15.85
C PHE A 299 -12.72 -2.89 -14.55
N VAL A 300 -11.64 -3.67 -14.66
CA VAL A 300 -10.92 -4.25 -13.52
C VAL A 300 -10.02 -3.19 -12.84
N HIS A 301 -10.65 -2.21 -12.21
CA HIS A 301 -10.00 -1.18 -11.41
C HIS A 301 -10.99 -0.57 -10.40
N GLY A 302 -10.57 -0.42 -9.15
CA GLY A 302 -11.38 0.24 -8.12
C GLY A 302 -10.58 0.67 -6.91
N HIS A 303 -11.11 1.64 -6.16
CA HIS A 303 -10.52 2.16 -4.91
C HIS A 303 -11.54 2.11 -3.79
N THR A 304 -11.10 1.89 -2.55
CA THR A 304 -11.96 1.72 -1.36
C THR A 304 -13.01 2.81 -1.21
N TYR A 305 -12.65 4.06 -1.51
CA TYR A 305 -13.51 5.25 -1.40
C TYR A 305 -13.86 5.88 -2.76
N GLN A 306 -13.75 5.14 -3.87
CA GLN A 306 -14.23 5.55 -5.19
C GLN A 306 -15.70 5.97 -5.13
N GLY A 307 -16.09 7.04 -5.85
CA GLY A 307 -17.47 7.52 -5.88
C GLY A 307 -18.02 7.94 -4.51
N HIS A 308 -17.17 8.39 -3.58
CA HIS A 308 -17.58 8.73 -2.21
C HIS A 308 -18.81 9.68 -2.22
N PRO A 309 -19.95 9.33 -1.60
CA PRO A 309 -21.19 10.08 -1.78
C PRO A 309 -21.06 11.55 -1.36
N ALA A 310 -20.42 11.83 -0.22
CA ALA A 310 -20.15 13.19 0.24
C ALA A 310 -19.33 14.04 -0.75
N GLY A 311 -18.33 13.45 -1.41
CA GLY A 311 -17.55 14.11 -2.45
C GLY A 311 -18.38 14.37 -3.71
N CYS A 312 -19.22 13.41 -4.10
CA CYS A 312 -20.14 13.57 -5.23
C CYS A 312 -21.16 14.68 -4.97
N ALA A 313 -21.69 14.79 -3.75
CA ALA A 313 -22.59 15.88 -3.34
C ALA A 313 -21.89 17.24 -3.39
N ALA A 314 -20.66 17.34 -2.90
CA ALA A 314 -19.87 18.55 -2.95
C ALA A 314 -19.66 19.02 -4.41
N ALA A 315 -19.18 18.13 -5.29
CA ALA A 315 -18.93 18.46 -6.68
C ALA A 315 -20.23 18.80 -7.44
N LEU A 316 -21.30 18.04 -7.25
CA LEU A 316 -22.58 18.31 -7.90
C LEU A 316 -23.11 19.70 -7.55
N GLU A 317 -23.04 20.10 -6.28
CA GLU A 317 -23.49 21.41 -5.84
C GLU A 317 -22.56 22.54 -6.31
N VAL A 318 -21.23 22.33 -6.31
CA VAL A 318 -20.26 23.28 -6.89
C VAL A 318 -20.52 23.50 -8.39
N GLN A 319 -20.73 22.44 -9.17
CA GLN A 319 -21.03 22.58 -10.61
C GLN A 319 -22.41 23.21 -10.87
N ARG A 320 -23.42 22.94 -10.01
CA ARG A 320 -24.70 23.67 -10.03
C ARG A 320 -24.49 25.17 -9.80
N ILE A 321 -23.76 25.57 -8.77
CA ILE A 321 -23.46 26.98 -8.46
C ILE A 321 -22.73 27.67 -9.63
N ILE A 322 -21.74 27.00 -10.24
CA ILE A 322 -21.01 27.54 -11.40
C ILE A 322 -21.96 27.81 -12.58
N LYS A 323 -22.90 26.89 -12.84
CA LYS A 323 -23.88 27.01 -13.93
C LYS A 323 -24.97 28.04 -13.63
N GLU A 324 -25.60 27.97 -12.45
CA GLU A 324 -26.69 28.84 -12.03
C GLU A 324 -26.26 30.31 -11.94
N ASN A 325 -25.09 30.57 -11.37
CA ASN A 325 -24.56 31.93 -11.22
C ASN A 325 -23.77 32.41 -12.46
N SER A 326 -23.78 31.65 -13.56
CA SER A 326 -23.08 31.96 -14.82
C SER A 326 -21.58 32.28 -14.64
N LEU A 327 -20.91 31.63 -13.68
CA LEU A 327 -19.57 32.02 -13.25
C LEU A 327 -18.51 31.91 -14.36
N LEU A 328 -18.71 31.05 -15.37
CA LEU A 328 -17.79 30.97 -16.52
C LEU A 328 -17.76 32.25 -17.35
N GLN A 329 -18.89 32.97 -17.45
CA GLN A 329 -18.95 34.28 -18.11
C GLN A 329 -18.08 35.31 -17.36
N ASN A 330 -18.02 35.20 -16.03
CA ASN A 330 -17.14 36.01 -15.21
C ASN A 330 -15.66 35.65 -15.43
N VAL A 331 -15.32 34.35 -15.50
CA VAL A 331 -13.95 33.89 -15.82
C VAL A 331 -13.47 34.39 -17.18
N GLN A 332 -14.37 34.48 -18.18
CA GLN A 332 -14.05 35.07 -19.48
C GLN A 332 -13.84 36.58 -19.34
N THR A 333 -14.86 37.32 -18.88
CA THR A 333 -14.91 38.79 -18.88
C THR A 333 -13.84 39.41 -17.97
N LEU A 334 -13.78 38.97 -16.71
CA LEU A 334 -12.78 39.47 -15.75
C LEU A 334 -11.40 38.80 -15.94
N GLY A 335 -11.32 37.65 -16.61
CA GLY A 335 -10.06 37.03 -17.02
C GLY A 335 -9.32 37.87 -18.06
N GLU A 336 -10.05 38.52 -18.97
CA GLU A 336 -9.49 39.52 -19.88
C GLU A 336 -8.99 40.77 -19.14
N LYS A 337 -9.78 41.30 -18.18
CA LYS A 337 -9.35 42.42 -17.31
C LYS A 337 -8.07 42.07 -16.53
N LEU A 338 -8.00 40.88 -15.94
CA LEU A 338 -6.82 40.37 -15.25
C LEU A 338 -5.61 40.27 -16.18
N SER A 339 -5.79 39.71 -17.39
CA SER A 339 -4.72 39.61 -18.40
C SER A 339 -4.18 40.98 -18.79
N ALA A 340 -5.07 41.92 -19.10
CA ALA A 340 -4.73 43.27 -19.50
C ALA A 340 -4.00 44.04 -18.38
N GLY A 341 -4.49 43.93 -17.14
CA GLY A 341 -3.86 44.52 -15.96
C GLY A 341 -2.46 43.96 -15.69
N LEU A 342 -2.31 42.62 -15.62
CA LEU A 342 -1.01 41.98 -15.38
C LEU A 342 0.01 42.36 -16.46
N LYS A 343 -0.39 42.39 -17.74
CA LYS A 343 0.48 42.84 -18.83
C LYS A 343 0.83 44.32 -18.69
N LYS A 344 -0.15 45.19 -18.51
CA LYS A 344 0.06 46.64 -18.40
C LYS A 344 1.03 47.03 -17.28
N GLU A 345 0.89 46.43 -16.09
CA GLU A 345 1.69 46.82 -14.93
C GLU A 345 3.06 46.11 -14.85
N LEU A 346 3.18 44.88 -15.40
CA LEU A 346 4.38 44.06 -15.21
C LEU A 346 5.17 43.78 -16.50
N SER A 347 4.61 43.96 -17.70
CA SER A 347 5.33 43.62 -18.95
C SER A 347 6.55 44.48 -19.21
N ASP A 348 6.67 45.68 -18.65
CA ASP A 348 7.86 46.52 -18.80
C ASP A 348 8.94 46.26 -17.74
N HIS A 349 8.62 45.57 -16.65
CA HIS A 349 9.57 45.30 -15.56
C HIS A 349 10.81 44.52 -16.07
N PRO A 350 12.05 44.91 -15.68
CA PRO A 350 13.28 44.29 -16.20
C PRO A 350 13.45 42.83 -15.77
N ASN A 351 12.81 42.41 -14.66
CA ASN A 351 12.88 41.04 -14.17
C ASN A 351 11.67 40.17 -14.49
N VAL A 352 10.74 40.65 -15.33
CA VAL A 352 9.59 39.87 -15.81
C VAL A 352 9.82 39.49 -17.26
N GLY A 353 9.93 38.18 -17.52
CA GLY A 353 10.22 37.65 -18.84
C GLY A 353 8.96 37.40 -19.67
N ASN A 354 7.97 36.72 -19.09
CA ASN A 354 6.76 36.34 -19.82
C ASN A 354 5.53 36.22 -18.91
N ILE A 355 4.40 36.71 -19.41
CA ILE A 355 3.09 36.73 -18.73
C ILE A 355 2.07 36.05 -19.65
N ARG A 356 1.52 34.93 -19.22
CA ARG A 356 0.81 33.97 -20.08
C ARG A 356 -0.30 33.22 -19.32
N GLY A 357 -1.31 32.76 -20.04
CA GLY A 357 -2.47 32.13 -19.42
C GLY A 357 -3.75 32.28 -20.24
N ARG A 358 -4.88 31.80 -19.68
CA ARG A 358 -6.25 32.01 -20.18
C ARG A 358 -7.23 32.05 -19.00
N GLY A 359 -8.34 32.78 -19.13
CA GLY A 359 -9.36 32.91 -18.07
C GLY A 359 -8.76 33.40 -16.75
N PHE A 360 -8.99 32.66 -15.66
CA PHE A 360 -8.35 32.88 -14.35
C PHE A 360 -7.24 31.86 -14.08
N PHE A 361 -6.32 31.72 -15.04
CA PHE A 361 -5.16 30.84 -14.94
C PHE A 361 -3.94 31.47 -15.60
N TRP A 362 -3.26 32.34 -14.85
CA TRP A 362 -2.14 33.16 -15.33
C TRP A 362 -0.84 32.81 -14.62
N GLY A 363 0.26 32.75 -15.38
CA GLY A 363 1.61 32.57 -14.91
C GLY A 363 2.47 33.79 -15.24
N ILE A 364 3.33 34.19 -14.29
CA ILE A 364 4.31 35.27 -14.44
C ILE A 364 5.68 34.65 -14.20
N GLU A 365 6.55 34.67 -15.20
CA GLU A 365 7.90 34.10 -15.15
C GLU A 365 8.98 35.17 -14.95
N PHE A 366 9.90 34.92 -14.02
CA PHE A 366 10.94 35.85 -13.62
C PHE A 366 12.30 35.53 -14.23
N VAL A 367 13.03 36.58 -14.62
CA VAL A 367 14.34 36.51 -15.27
C VAL A 367 15.33 37.51 -14.66
N ALA A 368 16.60 37.13 -14.60
CA ALA A 368 17.67 38.02 -14.16
C ALA A 368 18.00 39.06 -15.25
N ASP A 369 17.91 38.66 -16.51
CA ASP A 369 17.98 39.54 -17.68
C ASP A 369 16.87 39.19 -18.69
N LYS A 370 16.23 40.24 -19.21
CA LYS A 370 15.08 40.15 -20.11
C LYS A 370 15.48 39.97 -21.56
N GLU A 371 16.55 40.62 -22.01
CA GLU A 371 17.00 40.55 -23.41
C GLU A 371 17.48 39.13 -23.76
N SER A 372 18.32 38.52 -22.90
CA SER A 372 18.75 37.13 -23.06
C SER A 372 17.75 36.09 -22.50
N SER A 373 16.68 36.53 -21.82
CA SER A 373 15.73 35.67 -21.09
C SER A 373 16.38 34.75 -20.05
N ALA A 374 17.54 35.14 -19.51
CA ALA A 374 18.31 34.36 -18.55
C ALA A 374 17.58 34.25 -17.20
N PRO A 375 17.36 33.03 -16.67
CA PRO A 375 16.70 32.86 -15.37
C PRO A 375 17.60 33.35 -14.23
N PHE A 376 16.98 33.66 -13.08
CA PHE A 376 17.72 33.80 -11.82
C PHE A 376 18.42 32.49 -11.42
N PRO A 377 19.49 32.56 -10.60
CA PRO A 377 20.03 31.40 -9.90
C PRO A 377 18.94 30.72 -9.07
N ALA A 378 18.92 29.38 -9.03
CA ALA A 378 17.85 28.63 -8.36
C ALA A 378 17.83 28.85 -6.83
N GLU A 379 18.99 29.22 -6.28
CA GLU A 379 19.25 29.56 -4.88
C GLU A 379 18.66 30.93 -4.48
N ALA A 380 18.26 31.76 -5.45
CA ALA A 380 17.61 33.04 -5.20
C ALA A 380 16.12 32.91 -4.83
N HIS A 381 15.52 31.73 -5.05
CA HIS A 381 14.16 31.35 -4.59
C HIS A 381 13.05 32.39 -4.87
N VAL A 382 13.16 33.12 -6.00
CA VAL A 382 12.39 34.33 -6.28
C VAL A 382 10.88 34.12 -6.18
N ALA A 383 10.35 32.99 -6.68
CA ALA A 383 8.91 32.71 -6.58
C ALA A 383 8.45 32.52 -5.12
N MET A 384 9.26 31.87 -4.28
CA MET A 384 8.94 31.66 -2.86
C MET A 384 9.01 32.96 -2.06
N ASP A 385 10.02 33.80 -2.34
CA ASP A 385 10.18 35.10 -1.67
C ASP A 385 9.06 36.07 -2.04
N ILE A 386 8.59 36.08 -3.29
CA ILE A 386 7.41 36.85 -3.71
C ILE A 386 6.14 36.38 -2.99
N CYS A 387 5.94 35.06 -2.84
CA CYS A 387 4.81 34.53 -2.07
C CYS A 387 4.89 34.92 -0.59
N ALA A 388 6.06 34.76 0.04
CA ALA A 388 6.30 35.14 1.44
C ALA A 388 6.16 36.65 1.66
N LEU A 389 6.49 37.46 0.66
CA LEU A 389 6.28 38.91 0.66
C LEU A 389 4.78 39.24 0.58
N GLY A 390 4.04 38.64 -0.36
CA GLY A 390 2.60 38.84 -0.54
C GLY A 390 1.78 38.51 0.72
N LEU A 391 2.18 37.49 1.46
CA LEU A 391 1.52 37.10 2.73
C LEU A 391 1.71 38.11 3.86
N LYS A 392 2.59 39.11 3.75
CA LYS A 392 2.75 40.16 4.79
C LYS A 392 1.54 41.09 4.81
N LYS A 393 1.17 41.57 6.01
CA LYS A 393 0.05 42.50 6.28
C LYS A 393 -0.06 43.72 5.36
N GLN A 394 1.06 44.19 4.80
CA GLN A 394 1.10 45.34 3.88
C GLN A 394 0.63 45.01 2.44
N TYR A 395 0.63 43.73 2.04
CA TYR A 395 0.19 43.28 0.72
C TYR A 395 -1.04 42.36 0.80
N GLY A 396 -1.10 41.47 1.79
CA GLY A 396 -2.30 40.67 2.07
C GLY A 396 -2.79 39.81 0.91
N ILE A 397 -1.90 39.24 0.09
CA ILE A 397 -2.22 38.42 -1.08
C ILE A 397 -1.45 37.09 -1.11
N ASN A 398 -2.16 36.01 -1.41
CA ASN A 398 -1.60 34.66 -1.55
C ASN A 398 -1.58 34.22 -3.03
N VAL A 399 -0.40 33.95 -3.58
CA VAL A 399 -0.18 33.44 -4.95
C VAL A 399 0.56 32.10 -4.91
N TYR A 400 0.48 31.30 -5.97
CA TYR A 400 1.06 29.95 -5.96
C TYR A 400 2.47 29.93 -6.58
N PRO A 401 3.53 29.51 -5.85
CA PRO A 401 4.89 29.47 -6.37
C PRO A 401 5.16 28.22 -7.23
N GLY A 402 5.99 28.38 -8.26
CA GLY A 402 6.51 27.29 -9.08
C GLY A 402 7.94 27.54 -9.57
N ALA A 403 8.65 26.46 -9.89
CA ALA A 403 10.07 26.51 -10.26
C ALA A 403 10.42 25.39 -11.26
N GLY A 404 11.50 25.61 -12.02
CA GLY A 404 11.99 24.68 -13.04
C GLY A 404 11.45 24.95 -14.46
N THR A 405 10.91 26.14 -14.71
CA THR A 405 10.24 26.52 -15.97
C THR A 405 11.14 26.37 -17.21
N VAL A 406 12.45 26.63 -17.09
CA VAL A 406 13.38 26.64 -18.24
C VAL A 406 13.71 25.22 -18.70
N ASP A 407 14.11 24.35 -17.78
CA ASP A 407 14.71 23.04 -18.10
C ASP A 407 14.33 21.91 -17.12
N GLY A 408 13.39 22.17 -16.21
CA GLY A 408 12.99 21.29 -15.11
C GLY A 408 13.75 21.50 -13.80
N ALA A 409 14.75 22.40 -13.77
CA ALA A 409 15.54 22.76 -12.59
C ALA A 409 15.62 24.28 -12.37
N ARG A 410 15.85 25.08 -13.42
CA ARG A 410 16.00 26.56 -13.35
C ARG A 410 14.73 27.31 -13.77
N GLY A 411 14.60 28.54 -13.28
CA GLY A 411 13.54 29.50 -13.64
C GLY A 411 12.35 29.45 -12.69
N ASP A 412 12.02 30.61 -12.14
CA ASP A 412 10.96 30.84 -11.17
C ASP A 412 9.71 31.42 -11.83
N HIS A 413 8.53 31.04 -11.34
CA HIS A 413 7.27 31.64 -11.73
C HIS A 413 6.27 31.67 -10.56
N ILE A 414 5.31 32.59 -10.60
CA ILE A 414 4.09 32.53 -9.78
C ILE A 414 2.88 32.26 -10.64
N ILE A 415 1.84 31.67 -10.05
CA ILE A 415 0.52 31.47 -10.64
C ILE A 415 -0.52 32.30 -9.89
N VAL A 416 -1.30 33.04 -10.67
CA VAL A 416 -2.49 33.80 -10.25
C VAL A 416 -3.71 33.06 -10.80
N SER A 417 -4.52 32.50 -9.90
CA SER A 417 -5.71 31.73 -10.20
C SER A 417 -6.85 31.97 -9.18
N PRO A 418 -7.41 33.20 -9.14
CA PRO A 418 -8.47 33.58 -8.20
C PRO A 418 -9.77 32.76 -8.39
N PRO A 419 -10.68 32.74 -7.40
CA PRO A 419 -12.02 32.16 -7.55
C PRO A 419 -12.83 32.74 -8.71
N TYR A 420 -13.81 32.00 -9.24
CA TYR A 420 -14.63 32.43 -10.39
C TYR A 420 -15.65 33.52 -10.03
N ASN A 421 -15.90 33.72 -8.73
CA ASN A 421 -16.79 34.72 -8.16
C ASN A 421 -16.03 35.96 -7.64
N VAL A 422 -14.83 36.24 -8.16
CA VAL A 422 -14.15 37.52 -7.92
C VAL A 422 -14.89 38.69 -8.58
N THR A 423 -14.73 39.85 -7.97
CA THR A 423 -15.22 41.15 -8.43
C THR A 423 -14.16 41.92 -9.21
N ASP A 424 -14.53 43.07 -9.78
CA ASP A 424 -13.59 44.04 -10.34
C ASP A 424 -12.50 44.48 -9.36
N ASP A 425 -12.87 44.74 -8.09
CA ASP A 425 -11.97 45.15 -7.00
C ASP A 425 -10.97 44.03 -6.63
N ASP A 426 -11.44 42.77 -6.62
CA ASP A 426 -10.60 41.58 -6.40
C ASP A 426 -9.57 41.39 -7.54
N VAL A 427 -9.95 41.70 -8.79
CA VAL A 427 -9.01 41.67 -9.93
C VAL A 427 -7.98 42.79 -9.82
N GLU A 428 -8.38 43.99 -9.39
CA GLU A 428 -7.44 45.10 -9.15
C GLU A 428 -6.50 44.82 -7.98
N MET A 429 -6.97 44.11 -6.95
CA MET A 429 -6.14 43.54 -5.88
C MET A 429 -5.15 42.51 -6.43
N ALA A 430 -5.58 41.61 -7.31
CA ALA A 430 -4.73 40.58 -7.91
C ALA A 430 -3.60 41.15 -8.80
N VAL A 431 -3.87 42.28 -9.48
CA VAL A 431 -2.88 42.99 -10.32
C VAL A 431 -1.92 43.86 -9.47
N GLY A 432 -2.34 44.28 -8.27
CA GLY A 432 -1.58 45.17 -7.38
C GLY A 432 -1.93 46.66 -7.50
N LEU A 433 -3.05 46.99 -8.17
CA LEU A 433 -3.49 48.37 -8.41
C LEU A 433 -4.02 49.08 -7.15
N ASN A 434 -4.32 48.33 -6.08
CA ASN A 434 -4.81 48.87 -4.79
C ASN A 434 -3.72 49.49 -3.89
N GLY A 435 -2.47 49.63 -4.36
CA GLY A 435 -1.33 50.12 -3.57
C GLY A 435 -1.49 51.52 -2.94
N SER A 436 -2.47 52.31 -3.37
CA SER A 436 -2.78 53.65 -2.84
C SER A 436 -3.86 53.67 -1.73
N ARG A 437 -4.41 52.52 -1.28
CA ARG A 437 -5.45 52.49 -0.24
C ARG A 437 -4.97 52.38 1.22
N HIS A 438 -3.66 52.24 1.51
CA HIS A 438 -3.19 52.18 2.91
C HIS A 438 -3.53 53.41 3.77
N ALA A 439 -3.68 54.60 3.17
CA ALA A 439 -4.19 55.78 3.89
C ALA A 439 -5.70 55.72 4.14
N ALA A 440 -6.46 55.06 3.26
CA ALA A 440 -7.91 54.91 3.37
C ALA A 440 -8.31 53.70 4.23
N ASP A 441 -7.46 52.68 4.38
CA ASP A 441 -7.77 51.48 5.19
C ASP A 441 -7.52 51.67 6.69
N GLU A 442 -6.71 52.64 7.12
CA GLU A 442 -6.70 53.08 8.52
C GLU A 442 -7.95 53.91 8.86
N GLU A 443 -8.37 54.79 7.95
CA GLU A 443 -9.61 55.55 8.08
C GLU A 443 -10.84 54.64 7.97
N ALA A 444 -10.83 53.64 7.08
CA ALA A 444 -11.89 52.65 6.95
C ALA A 444 -11.87 51.60 8.06
N ARG A 445 -10.74 51.29 8.71
CA ARG A 445 -10.73 50.52 9.97
C ARG A 445 -11.34 51.33 11.11
N ALA A 446 -11.01 52.61 11.22
CA ALA A 446 -11.65 53.50 12.18
C ALA A 446 -13.16 53.64 11.89
N GLU A 447 -13.57 53.75 10.62
CA GLU A 447 -14.98 53.76 10.24
C GLU A 447 -15.65 52.40 10.37
N VAL A 448 -14.95 51.27 10.23
CA VAL A 448 -15.49 49.90 10.42
C VAL A 448 -15.64 49.56 11.90
N ASP A 449 -14.77 50.02 12.79
CA ASP A 449 -15.01 49.93 14.24
C ASP A 449 -16.17 50.85 14.66
N VAL A 450 -16.30 52.02 14.04
CA VAL A 450 -17.47 52.91 14.19
C VAL A 450 -18.74 52.35 13.52
N LEU A 451 -18.63 51.57 12.43
CA LEU A 451 -19.75 50.93 11.73
C LEU A 451 -20.18 49.63 12.41
N ASN A 452 -19.27 48.86 13.01
CA ASN A 452 -19.61 47.77 13.92
C ASN A 452 -20.30 48.33 15.18
N SER A 453 -19.82 49.44 15.73
CA SER A 453 -20.55 50.20 16.76
C SER A 453 -21.94 50.68 16.29
N ARG A 454 -22.12 50.99 15.00
CA ARG A 454 -23.43 51.32 14.40
C ARG A 454 -24.27 50.10 14.04
N LEU A 455 -23.67 48.94 13.73
CA LEU A 455 -24.37 47.68 13.46
C LEU A 455 -24.95 47.12 14.77
N ASP A 456 -24.22 47.28 15.87
CA ASP A 456 -24.69 46.98 17.22
C ASP A 456 -25.85 47.94 17.62
N LYS A 457 -25.74 49.23 17.27
CA LYS A 457 -26.87 50.20 17.41
C LYS A 457 -28.05 49.90 16.46
N THR A 458 -27.82 49.33 15.29
CA THR A 458 -28.87 48.96 14.33
C THR A 458 -29.56 47.67 14.78
N THR A 459 -28.82 46.72 15.36
CA THR A 459 -29.36 45.54 16.04
C THR A 459 -30.17 45.93 17.28
N GLN A 460 -29.73 46.95 18.03
CA GLN A 460 -30.55 47.61 19.05
C GLN A 460 -31.75 48.37 18.46
N LEU A 461 -31.66 48.90 17.24
CA LEU A 461 -32.78 49.57 16.56
C LEU A 461 -33.84 48.55 16.12
N THR A 462 -33.45 47.40 15.58
CA THR A 462 -34.36 46.30 15.25
C THR A 462 -35.05 45.76 16.51
N LYS A 463 -34.32 45.61 17.63
CA LYS A 463 -34.92 45.35 18.96
C LYS A 463 -35.86 46.48 19.41
N LYS A 464 -35.56 47.74 19.13
CA LYS A 464 -36.44 48.89 19.44
C LYS A 464 -37.67 48.98 18.54
N ILE A 465 -37.61 48.49 17.30
CA ILE A 465 -38.74 48.39 16.36
C ILE A 465 -39.67 47.24 16.78
N GLN A 466 -39.11 46.07 17.16
CA GLN A 466 -39.86 45.02 17.85
C GLN A 466 -40.56 45.56 19.13
N ALA A 467 -39.86 46.39 19.91
CA ALA A 467 -40.46 47.07 21.06
C ALA A 467 -41.45 48.21 20.69
N CYS A 468 -41.41 48.78 19.48
CA CYS A 468 -42.43 49.74 19.01
C CYS A 468 -43.72 49.02 18.60
N LEU A 469 -43.61 47.85 17.96
CA LEU A 469 -44.77 47.01 17.66
C LEU A 469 -45.48 46.56 18.94
N GLY A 470 -44.74 46.14 19.98
CA GLY A 470 -45.31 45.85 21.30
C GLY A 470 -45.94 47.06 22.00
N ARG A 471 -45.40 48.28 21.80
CA ARG A 471 -46.03 49.51 22.33
C ARG A 471 -47.37 49.86 21.64
N LEU A 472 -47.58 49.42 20.40
CA LEU A 472 -48.87 49.61 19.73
C LEU A 472 -49.96 48.72 20.36
N GLU A 473 -49.62 47.48 20.74
CA GLU A 473 -50.50 46.59 21.50
C GLU A 473 -50.80 47.14 22.91
N GLU A 474 -49.83 47.74 23.60
CA GLU A 474 -50.06 48.43 24.89
C GLU A 474 -51.00 49.63 24.75
N THR A 475 -50.94 50.36 23.62
CA THR A 475 -51.81 51.53 23.38
C THR A 475 -53.29 51.14 23.35
N GLY A 476 -53.62 49.94 22.86
CA GLY A 476 -54.99 49.38 22.86
C GLY A 476 -55.55 49.06 24.25
N LYS A 477 -54.73 49.06 25.30
CA LYS A 477 -55.14 48.77 26.68
C LYS A 477 -55.51 50.03 27.48
N SER A 478 -55.07 51.21 27.02
CA SER A 478 -55.26 52.50 27.72
C SER A 478 -56.70 53.01 27.77
N VAL A 479 -57.65 52.38 27.07
CA VAL A 479 -59.06 52.80 27.03
C VAL A 479 -59.90 52.21 28.17
N ARG A 480 -59.39 51.21 28.91
CA ARG A 480 -60.26 50.39 29.80
C ARG A 480 -60.24 50.76 31.29
N ASP A 481 -59.14 51.27 31.83
CA ASP A 481 -58.93 51.37 33.29
C ASP A 481 -58.88 52.83 33.82
N VAL A 482 -59.71 53.73 33.28
CA VAL A 482 -60.01 55.03 33.92
C VAL A 482 -61.08 54.84 35.01
N ALA A 483 -60.73 54.05 36.05
CA ALA A 483 -61.36 53.91 37.38
C ALA A 483 -60.63 52.74 38.10
N GLY A 484 -59.74 52.89 39.10
CA GLY A 484 -59.64 53.88 40.16
C GLY A 484 -60.55 53.51 41.35
N PRO A 485 -60.08 53.47 42.63
CA PRO A 485 -58.71 53.30 43.12
C PRO A 485 -58.60 52.40 44.41
N LEU A 486 -57.81 51.30 44.45
CA LEU A 486 -57.63 50.54 45.73
C LEU A 486 -56.37 49.62 45.86
N THR A 487 -55.37 49.70 44.98
CA THR A 487 -54.31 48.67 44.83
C THR A 487 -52.86 49.15 45.06
N GLY A 488 -52.66 50.14 45.93
CA GLY A 488 -51.32 50.67 46.27
C GLY A 488 -50.54 49.82 47.29
N GLU A 489 -51.16 49.52 48.44
CA GLU A 489 -50.50 48.85 49.58
C GLU A 489 -50.08 47.40 49.28
N THR A 490 -50.96 46.63 48.61
CA THR A 490 -50.73 45.20 48.31
C THR A 490 -49.47 44.96 47.48
N LYS A 491 -49.14 45.90 46.58
CA LYS A 491 -48.01 45.77 45.65
C LYS A 491 -46.65 45.98 46.34
N ARG A 492 -46.60 46.76 47.43
CA ARG A 492 -45.41 46.88 48.29
C ARG A 492 -45.14 45.60 49.07
N LEU A 493 -46.19 44.98 49.64
CA LEU A 493 -46.08 43.69 50.33
C LEU A 493 -45.55 42.58 49.42
N GLN A 494 -46.00 42.54 48.16
CA GLN A 494 -45.58 41.52 47.20
C GLN A 494 -44.10 41.65 46.80
N VAL A 495 -43.59 42.87 46.61
CA VAL A 495 -42.15 43.10 46.36
C VAL A 495 -41.31 42.78 47.59
N LEU A 496 -41.80 43.09 48.80
CA LEU A 496 -41.13 42.73 50.04
C LEU A 496 -41.06 41.20 50.22
N GLY A 497 -42.14 40.48 49.92
CA GLY A 497 -42.21 39.01 49.95
C GLY A 497 -41.17 38.35 49.02
N ASN A 498 -41.14 38.74 47.75
CA ASN A 498 -40.19 38.19 46.78
C ASN A 498 -38.72 38.45 47.16
N ASN A 499 -38.44 39.61 47.79
CA ASN A 499 -37.10 39.92 48.31
C ASN A 499 -36.75 39.06 49.53
N ILE A 500 -37.71 38.81 50.43
CA ILE A 500 -37.54 37.90 51.58
C ILE A 500 -37.29 36.46 51.09
N GLU A 501 -38.06 35.94 50.14
CA GLU A 501 -37.84 34.61 49.55
C GLU A 501 -36.46 34.50 48.88
N SER A 502 -36.01 35.54 48.18
CA SER A 502 -34.68 35.57 47.57
C SER A 502 -33.55 35.54 48.60
N VAL A 503 -33.72 36.25 49.73
CA VAL A 503 -32.76 36.24 50.85
C VAL A 503 -32.80 34.90 51.60
N VAL A 504 -33.98 34.33 51.85
CA VAL A 504 -34.12 32.99 52.45
C VAL A 504 -33.45 31.93 51.56
N THR A 505 -33.67 31.97 50.24
CA THR A 505 -33.01 31.06 49.29
C THR A 505 -31.48 31.21 49.32
N ALA A 506 -30.95 32.42 49.50
CA ALA A 506 -29.52 32.67 49.65
C ALA A 506 -28.97 32.13 50.99
N ILE A 507 -29.75 32.24 52.08
CA ILE A 507 -29.41 31.69 53.39
C ILE A 507 -29.42 30.15 53.37
N GLU A 508 -30.42 29.52 52.75
CA GLU A 508 -30.52 28.06 52.62
C GLU A 508 -29.34 27.47 51.82
N ARG A 509 -28.91 28.15 50.75
CA ARG A 509 -27.71 27.78 49.97
C ARG A 509 -26.42 27.80 50.78
N LEU A 510 -26.35 28.61 51.84
CA LEU A 510 -25.20 28.66 52.76
C LEU A 510 -25.34 27.68 53.94
N ARG A 511 -26.57 27.44 54.40
CA ARG A 511 -26.86 26.64 55.60
C ARG A 511 -26.93 25.14 55.34
N GLN A 512 -27.65 24.67 54.31
CA GLN A 512 -27.81 23.23 54.06
C GLN A 512 -26.47 22.45 53.94
N PRO A 513 -25.43 22.97 53.23
CA PRO A 513 -24.16 22.27 53.14
C PRO A 513 -23.43 22.12 54.49
N ALA A 514 -23.61 23.07 55.41
CA ALA A 514 -23.02 23.03 56.74
C ALA A 514 -23.76 22.07 57.68
N ASP A 515 -25.10 22.09 57.69
CA ASP A 515 -25.92 21.19 58.51
C ASP A 515 -25.75 19.72 58.07
N SER A 516 -25.71 19.45 56.75
CA SER A 516 -25.54 18.09 56.20
C SER A 516 -24.18 17.43 56.48
N LYS A 517 -23.15 18.21 56.84
CA LYS A 517 -21.79 17.69 57.05
C LYS A 517 -21.73 16.61 58.14
N ASN A 518 -22.41 16.82 59.27
CA ASN A 518 -22.26 15.97 60.45
C ASN A 518 -22.85 14.56 60.24
N ASP A 519 -24.01 14.47 59.59
CA ASP A 519 -24.69 13.20 59.33
C ASP A 519 -23.92 12.36 58.30
N GLU A 520 -23.42 12.99 57.24
CA GLU A 520 -22.62 12.31 56.22
C GLU A 520 -21.22 11.92 56.75
N GLU A 521 -20.61 12.73 57.62
CA GLU A 521 -19.32 12.38 58.27
C GLU A 521 -19.42 11.08 59.08
N GLN A 522 -20.55 10.79 59.74
CA GLN A 522 -20.76 9.51 60.42
C GLN A 522 -20.78 8.34 59.43
N ILE A 523 -21.44 8.49 58.28
CA ILE A 523 -21.48 7.46 57.22
C ILE A 523 -20.06 7.19 56.69
N ILE A 524 -19.26 8.23 56.43
CA ILE A 524 -17.87 8.09 55.98
C ILE A 524 -16.97 7.46 57.05
N ARG A 525 -17.24 7.67 58.34
CA ARG A 525 -16.53 7.01 59.46
C ARG A 525 -16.91 5.53 59.63
N MET A 526 -18.16 5.15 59.34
CA MET A 526 -18.61 3.75 59.42
C MET A 526 -18.02 2.86 58.31
N GLY A 527 -17.74 3.45 57.14
CA GLY A 527 -17.20 2.75 55.98
C GLY A 527 -18.24 1.99 55.13
N PRO A 528 -17.92 1.70 53.87
CA PRO A 528 -18.89 1.18 52.89
C PRO A 528 -19.43 -0.22 53.25
N GLU A 529 -18.64 -1.04 53.96
CA GLU A 529 -19.03 -2.38 54.41
C GLU A 529 -20.14 -2.33 55.49
N LYS A 530 -20.11 -1.35 56.40
CA LYS A 530 -21.08 -1.24 57.51
C LYS A 530 -22.24 -0.29 57.22
N ALA A 531 -22.02 0.75 56.41
CA ALA A 531 -23.08 1.69 56.01
C ALA A 531 -23.97 1.14 54.86
N GLY A 532 -23.47 0.13 54.14
CA GLY A 532 -24.08 -0.38 52.91
C GLY A 532 -23.65 0.44 51.70
N LEU A 533 -23.13 -0.23 50.67
CA LEU A 533 -22.48 0.41 49.52
C LEU A 533 -23.35 1.49 48.86
N SER A 534 -24.62 1.23 48.59
CA SER A 534 -25.53 2.21 47.95
C SER A 534 -25.73 3.48 48.78
N ASN A 535 -25.86 3.34 50.11
CA ASN A 535 -25.99 4.48 51.03
C ASN A 535 -24.68 5.27 51.11
N TYR A 536 -23.56 4.58 51.14
CA TYR A 536 -22.22 5.18 51.19
C TYR A 536 -21.88 5.96 49.90
N LEU A 537 -22.21 5.40 48.73
CA LEU A 537 -22.09 6.09 47.44
C LEU A 537 -23.01 7.32 47.36
N ALA A 538 -24.23 7.22 47.88
CA ALA A 538 -25.15 8.36 47.96
C ALA A 538 -24.63 9.47 48.89
N SER A 539 -24.00 9.09 50.01
CA SER A 539 -23.34 10.01 50.94
C SER A 539 -22.22 10.81 50.27
N ILE A 540 -21.26 10.13 49.63
CA ILE A 540 -20.16 10.82 48.92
C ILE A 540 -20.71 11.68 47.77
N LYS A 541 -21.77 11.26 47.08
CA LYS A 541 -22.43 12.08 46.05
C LYS A 541 -23.00 13.39 46.61
N ARG A 542 -23.63 13.35 47.78
CA ARG A 542 -24.15 14.55 48.47
C ARG A 542 -23.02 15.45 48.97
N LEU A 543 -21.99 14.89 49.61
CA LEU A 543 -20.77 15.62 50.01
C LEU A 543 -20.06 16.29 48.82
N THR A 544 -19.95 15.60 47.69
CA THR A 544 -19.32 16.14 46.46
C THR A 544 -20.14 17.28 45.87
N LYS A 545 -21.48 17.19 45.89
CA LYS A 545 -22.36 18.29 45.48
C LYS A 545 -22.22 19.49 46.42
N ALA A 546 -22.32 19.28 47.73
CA ALA A 546 -22.16 20.31 48.75
C ALA A 546 -20.80 21.05 48.62
N LEU A 547 -19.73 20.31 48.32
CA LEU A 547 -18.42 20.88 48.04
C LEU A 547 -18.39 21.74 46.76
N GLY A 548 -19.07 21.31 45.69
CA GLY A 548 -19.21 22.09 44.46
C GLY A 548 -19.98 23.40 44.70
N ASP A 549 -21.13 23.30 45.35
CA ASP A 549 -22.00 24.44 45.68
C ASP A 549 -21.26 25.44 46.60
N MET A 550 -20.47 24.97 47.59
CA MET A 550 -19.64 25.83 48.44
C MET A 550 -18.42 26.43 47.74
N LYS A 551 -17.85 25.78 46.71
CA LYS A 551 -16.78 26.40 45.88
C LYS A 551 -17.34 27.49 44.99
N ALA A 552 -18.55 27.33 44.46
CA ALA A 552 -19.21 28.31 43.61
C ALA A 552 -19.59 29.61 44.34
N SER A 553 -19.78 29.60 45.67
CA SER A 553 -20.13 30.81 46.43
C SER A 553 -18.98 31.81 46.61
N ASN A 554 -17.72 31.37 46.45
CA ASN A 554 -16.50 32.19 46.49
C ASN A 554 -16.35 33.09 47.74
N LEU A 555 -16.95 32.70 48.88
CA LEU A 555 -16.89 33.45 50.13
C LEU A 555 -15.64 33.09 50.95
N ARG A 556 -14.95 34.11 51.47
CA ARG A 556 -13.78 33.89 52.34
C ARG A 556 -14.13 33.19 53.66
N SER A 557 -15.36 33.33 54.14
CA SER A 557 -15.88 32.69 55.35
C SER A 557 -16.16 31.19 55.19
N THR A 558 -16.29 30.65 53.96
CA THR A 558 -16.58 29.22 53.73
C THR A 558 -15.32 28.38 53.45
N GLN A 559 -14.14 29.00 53.33
CA GLN A 559 -12.88 28.32 53.00
C GLN A 559 -12.51 27.17 53.97
N GLN A 560 -12.83 27.30 55.26
CA GLN A 560 -12.58 26.23 56.24
C GLN A 560 -13.49 25.02 55.98
N THR A 561 -14.79 25.24 55.81
CA THR A 561 -15.76 24.17 55.51
C THR A 561 -15.48 23.49 54.17
N VAL A 562 -15.06 24.26 53.14
CA VAL A 562 -14.59 23.71 51.85
C VAL A 562 -13.40 22.77 52.05
N SER A 563 -12.42 23.15 52.88
CA SER A 563 -11.23 22.33 53.17
C SER A 563 -11.59 21.02 53.90
N GLU A 564 -12.54 21.08 54.84
CA GLU A 564 -13.03 19.92 55.59
C GLU A 564 -13.85 18.97 54.71
N LEU A 565 -14.75 19.50 53.85
CA LEU A 565 -15.49 18.72 52.87
C LEU A 565 -14.55 18.06 51.84
N GLN A 566 -13.50 18.75 51.38
CA GLN A 566 -12.46 18.14 50.53
C GLN A 566 -11.76 16.97 51.22
N ARG A 567 -11.46 17.09 52.52
CA ARG A 567 -10.85 16.01 53.31
C ARG A 567 -11.78 14.80 53.46
N LEU A 568 -13.07 15.03 53.71
CA LEU A 568 -14.08 13.97 53.83
C LEU A 568 -14.33 13.25 52.50
N VAL A 569 -14.50 13.98 51.39
CA VAL A 569 -14.67 13.38 50.05
C VAL A 569 -13.41 12.57 49.66
N LYS A 570 -12.21 13.08 49.94
CA LYS A 570 -10.96 12.34 49.69
C LYS A 570 -10.89 11.05 50.51
N ALA A 571 -11.21 11.11 51.80
CA ALA A 571 -11.23 9.93 52.67
C ALA A 571 -12.25 8.89 52.20
N GLY A 572 -13.45 9.31 51.79
CA GLY A 572 -14.48 8.43 51.24
C GLY A 572 -14.06 7.72 49.96
N ASN A 573 -13.43 8.44 49.02
CA ASN A 573 -12.92 7.84 47.78
C ASN A 573 -11.81 6.81 48.04
N THR A 574 -10.86 7.11 48.93
CA THR A 574 -9.81 6.15 49.32
C THR A 574 -10.38 4.90 50.01
N GLN A 575 -11.48 5.01 50.78
CA GLN A 575 -12.17 3.85 51.34
C GLN A 575 -12.87 3.01 50.26
N LEU A 576 -13.43 3.63 49.21
CA LEU A 576 -14.00 2.90 48.06
C LEU A 576 -12.91 2.15 47.28
N GLU A 577 -11.76 2.78 47.02
CA GLU A 577 -10.60 2.15 46.38
C GLU A 577 -10.09 0.95 47.20
N SER A 578 -9.95 1.10 48.52
CA SER A 578 -9.56 0.01 49.42
C SER A 578 -10.60 -1.13 49.46
N THR A 579 -11.90 -0.82 49.35
CA THR A 579 -12.95 -1.84 49.30
C THR A 579 -12.96 -2.59 47.98
N PHE A 580 -12.70 -1.90 46.87
CA PHE A 580 -12.53 -2.52 45.54
C PHE A 580 -11.34 -3.50 45.54
N ASP A 581 -10.17 -3.06 46.06
CA ASP A 581 -8.98 -3.90 46.23
C ASP A 581 -9.28 -5.16 47.06
N LYS A 582 -9.91 -5.02 48.24
CA LYS A 582 -10.29 -6.15 49.10
C LYS A 582 -11.19 -7.16 48.39
N ILE A 583 -12.27 -6.70 47.75
CA ILE A 583 -13.22 -7.59 47.05
C ILE A 583 -12.49 -8.36 45.96
N LEU A 584 -11.68 -7.67 45.15
CA LEU A 584 -10.98 -8.29 44.04
C LEU A 584 -9.89 -9.29 44.49
N ARG A 585 -9.18 -9.00 45.60
CA ARG A 585 -8.18 -9.91 46.19
C ARG A 585 -8.80 -11.15 46.84
N ASN A 586 -9.98 -11.02 47.47
CA ASN A 586 -10.66 -12.16 48.08
C ASN A 586 -11.15 -13.17 47.03
N GLU A 587 -11.55 -12.69 45.86
CA GLU A 587 -12.10 -13.49 44.75
C GLU A 587 -11.05 -13.93 43.72
N THR A 588 -9.85 -13.34 43.75
CA THR A 588 -8.73 -13.71 42.86
C THR A 588 -7.81 -14.73 43.55
N PRO A 589 -7.83 -16.02 43.14
CA PRO A 589 -6.87 -16.99 43.66
C PRO A 589 -5.44 -16.64 43.23
N ARG A 590 -4.44 -17.13 43.96
CA ARG A 590 -3.01 -16.85 43.66
C ARG A 590 -2.60 -17.29 42.25
N SER A 591 -3.08 -18.45 41.81
CA SER A 591 -2.95 -18.98 40.46
C SER A 591 -3.94 -20.13 40.26
N ILE A 592 -4.15 -20.54 39.02
CA ILE A 592 -4.77 -21.82 38.67
C ILE A 592 -3.78 -22.70 37.88
N GLU A 593 -4.10 -23.99 37.72
CA GLU A 593 -3.37 -24.91 36.85
C GLU A 593 -4.12 -25.06 35.52
N PRO A 594 -3.70 -24.40 34.42
CA PRO A 594 -4.48 -24.34 33.17
C PRO A 594 -4.66 -25.71 32.51
N LEU A 595 -3.71 -26.64 32.71
CA LEU A 595 -3.81 -27.99 32.12
C LEU A 595 -5.04 -28.75 32.60
N HIS A 596 -5.54 -28.52 33.81
CA HIS A 596 -6.78 -29.16 34.30
C HIS A 596 -8.01 -28.70 33.50
N PHE A 597 -8.01 -27.47 32.98
CA PHE A 597 -9.12 -26.93 32.19
C PHE A 597 -9.04 -27.40 30.74
N ILE A 598 -7.84 -27.35 30.14
CA ILE A 598 -7.60 -27.83 28.77
C ILE A 598 -7.90 -29.34 28.66
N THR A 599 -7.28 -30.17 29.51
CA THR A 599 -7.40 -31.64 29.41
C THR A 599 -8.80 -32.17 29.74
N LYS A 600 -9.61 -31.42 30.49
CA LYS A 600 -11.00 -31.78 30.84
C LYS A 600 -12.04 -31.01 30.03
N ASN A 601 -11.60 -30.21 29.03
CA ASN A 601 -12.43 -29.33 28.21
C ASN A 601 -13.43 -28.50 29.04
N LYS A 602 -12.92 -27.82 30.07
CA LYS A 602 -13.71 -26.96 30.98
C LYS A 602 -13.45 -25.49 30.68
N SER A 603 -14.49 -24.66 30.78
CA SER A 603 -14.36 -23.21 30.76
C SER A 603 -13.42 -22.72 31.88
N PHE A 604 -12.62 -21.71 31.57
CA PHE A 604 -11.79 -21.00 32.54
C PHE A 604 -12.66 -20.17 33.49
N PRO A 605 -12.25 -19.99 34.76
CA PRO A 605 -13.09 -19.34 35.78
C PRO A 605 -13.14 -17.81 35.60
N THR A 606 -14.36 -17.28 35.57
CA THR A 606 -14.68 -15.84 35.70
C THR A 606 -14.94 -15.47 37.16
N LEU A 607 -15.02 -14.17 37.46
CA LEU A 607 -15.37 -13.67 38.81
C LEU A 607 -16.85 -13.95 39.14
N LEU A 608 -17.16 -14.24 40.41
CA LEU A 608 -18.53 -14.50 40.83
C LEU A 608 -19.42 -13.25 40.74
N GLN A 609 -20.70 -13.44 40.42
CA GLN A 609 -21.67 -12.34 40.30
C GLN A 609 -21.82 -11.51 41.60
N THR A 610 -21.59 -12.14 42.75
CA THR A 610 -21.53 -11.53 44.08
C THR A 610 -20.42 -10.49 44.21
N ALA A 611 -19.34 -10.63 43.44
CA ALA A 611 -18.21 -9.70 43.38
C ALA A 611 -18.34 -8.70 42.22
N LEU A 612 -18.76 -9.16 41.04
CA LEU A 612 -18.95 -8.30 39.86
C LEU A 612 -19.88 -7.11 40.14
N THR A 613 -20.98 -7.36 40.84
CA THR A 613 -22.00 -6.34 41.13
C THR A 613 -21.46 -5.15 41.96
N PRO A 614 -20.85 -5.33 43.15
CA PRO A 614 -20.24 -4.22 43.89
C PRO A 614 -19.02 -3.60 43.20
N LEU A 615 -18.19 -4.38 42.49
CA LEU A 615 -17.04 -3.85 41.74
C LEU A 615 -17.50 -2.87 40.64
N GLY A 616 -18.52 -3.24 39.86
CA GLY A 616 -19.10 -2.39 38.82
C GLY A 616 -19.72 -1.11 39.37
N LEU A 617 -20.44 -1.18 40.50
CA LEU A 617 -21.02 0.00 41.18
C LEU A 617 -19.94 0.98 41.67
N ILE A 618 -18.84 0.48 42.24
CA ILE A 618 -17.71 1.32 42.66
C ILE A 618 -17.03 1.96 41.44
N ASN A 619 -16.79 1.21 40.37
CA ASN A 619 -16.18 1.75 39.16
C ASN A 619 -17.02 2.85 38.49
N GLN A 620 -18.34 2.64 38.32
CA GLN A 620 -19.23 3.66 37.75
C GLN A 620 -19.17 4.98 38.52
N PHE A 621 -19.03 4.92 39.85
CA PHE A 621 -18.90 6.08 40.70
C PHE A 621 -17.52 6.77 40.58
N VAL A 622 -16.43 6.01 40.78
CA VAL A 622 -15.07 6.55 40.77
C VAL A 622 -14.69 7.10 39.39
N SER A 623 -14.99 6.38 38.32
CA SER A 623 -14.71 6.80 36.94
C SER A 623 -15.62 7.95 36.47
N GLY A 624 -16.76 8.18 37.14
CA GLY A 624 -17.59 9.38 36.96
C GLY A 624 -17.04 10.63 37.67
N LEU A 625 -16.28 10.46 38.75
CA LEU A 625 -15.58 11.55 39.44
C LEU A 625 -14.25 11.91 38.75
N HIS A 626 -13.47 10.90 38.32
CA HIS A 626 -12.19 11.08 37.63
C HIS A 626 -12.32 11.88 36.34
N ARG A 627 -13.35 11.58 35.52
CA ARG A 627 -13.67 12.34 34.29
C ARG A 627 -13.98 13.82 34.54
N ARG A 628 -14.55 14.18 35.70
CA ARG A 628 -14.86 15.58 36.06
C ARG A 628 -13.69 16.38 36.63
N GLN A 629 -12.57 15.72 36.93
CA GLN A 629 -11.36 16.37 37.46
C GLN A 629 -10.27 16.52 36.39
N SER A 630 -10.41 15.85 35.24
CA SER A 630 -9.41 15.79 34.17
C SER A 630 -9.61 16.82 33.04
N ASP A 631 -10.73 17.57 33.03
CA ASP A 631 -11.07 18.61 32.02
C ASP A 631 -10.03 19.76 31.90
N GLY A 632 -9.01 19.83 32.76
CA GLY A 632 -7.91 20.80 32.70
C GLY A 632 -6.56 20.26 32.21
N SER A 633 -6.43 18.95 31.96
CA SER A 633 -5.16 18.32 31.57
C SER A 633 -5.38 17.13 30.63
N GLY A 634 -5.02 17.30 29.36
CA GLY A 634 -5.22 16.29 28.31
C GLY A 634 -4.36 15.03 28.49
N GLY A 635 -4.81 14.11 29.34
CA GLY A 635 -4.16 12.83 29.60
C GLY A 635 -5.19 11.71 29.75
N ALA A 636 -5.06 10.67 28.93
CA ALA A 636 -5.89 9.46 28.96
C ALA A 636 -5.47 8.50 30.11
N ASP A 637 -5.38 9.02 31.33
CA ASP A 637 -4.81 8.30 32.47
C ASP A 637 -5.89 7.44 33.16
N PRO A 638 -5.71 6.10 33.26
CA PRO A 638 -6.78 5.20 33.71
C PRO A 638 -7.16 5.45 35.18
N SER A 639 -8.43 5.18 35.52
CA SER A 639 -8.96 5.46 36.87
C SER A 639 -8.23 4.65 37.95
N PRO A 640 -8.18 5.13 39.22
CA PRO A 640 -7.46 4.42 40.29
C PRO A 640 -7.89 2.96 40.46
N VAL A 641 -9.19 2.67 40.34
CA VAL A 641 -9.75 1.31 40.41
C VAL A 641 -9.39 0.45 39.19
N ALA A 642 -9.24 1.05 38.00
CA ALA A 642 -8.74 0.35 36.82
C ALA A 642 -7.27 -0.05 36.96
N LYS A 643 -6.43 0.82 37.57
CA LYS A 643 -5.04 0.52 37.90
C LYS A 643 -4.96 -0.66 38.88
N ILE A 644 -5.66 -0.57 40.02
CA ILE A 644 -5.77 -1.65 41.02
C ILE A 644 -6.21 -2.98 40.39
N TYR A 645 -7.23 -2.94 39.51
CA TYR A 645 -7.71 -4.12 38.81
C TYR A 645 -6.60 -4.77 37.96
N SER A 646 -5.96 -3.97 37.10
CA SER A 646 -4.92 -4.46 36.20
C SER A 646 -3.72 -5.05 36.95
N GLU A 647 -3.30 -4.45 38.07
CA GLU A 647 -2.19 -4.95 38.89
C GLU A 647 -2.47 -6.34 39.49
N ILE A 648 -3.64 -6.51 40.13
CA ILE A 648 -4.03 -7.78 40.77
C ILE A 648 -4.21 -8.88 39.72
N ARG A 649 -4.95 -8.58 38.64
CA ARG A 649 -5.30 -9.59 37.62
C ARG A 649 -4.11 -9.95 36.72
N SER A 650 -3.23 -9.00 36.41
CA SER A 650 -1.98 -9.26 35.68
C SER A 650 -1.06 -10.24 36.44
N GLN A 651 -0.95 -10.09 37.77
CA GLN A 651 -0.18 -11.03 38.59
C GLN A 651 -0.80 -12.44 38.59
N TYR A 652 -2.13 -12.54 38.70
CA TYR A 652 -2.84 -13.82 38.62
C TYR A 652 -2.63 -14.55 37.28
N LEU A 653 -2.77 -13.83 36.16
CA LEU A 653 -2.55 -14.38 34.82
C LEU A 653 -1.09 -14.85 34.63
N ALA A 654 -0.12 -14.04 35.05
CA ALA A 654 1.30 -14.40 34.94
C ALA A 654 1.66 -15.65 35.77
N LEU A 655 1.21 -15.71 37.03
CA LEU A 655 1.47 -16.86 37.92
C LEU A 655 0.77 -18.15 37.47
N SER A 656 -0.37 -18.06 36.78
CA SER A 656 -1.07 -19.23 36.24
C SER A 656 -0.41 -19.78 34.97
N LEU A 657 0.38 -18.98 34.26
CA LEU A 657 0.96 -19.32 32.96
C LEU A 657 2.45 -19.70 33.00
N VAL A 658 3.19 -19.27 34.03
CA VAL A 658 4.66 -19.44 34.13
C VAL A 658 5.14 -20.90 34.01
N ASN A 659 4.37 -21.86 34.53
CA ASN A 659 4.70 -23.29 34.44
C ASN A 659 4.67 -23.79 32.98
N LEU A 660 3.70 -23.34 32.20
CA LEU A 660 3.55 -23.71 30.78
C LEU A 660 4.58 -22.99 29.89
N ALA A 661 4.95 -21.76 30.22
CA ALA A 661 6.07 -21.06 29.58
C ALA A 661 7.38 -21.86 29.75
N SER A 662 7.69 -22.27 30.99
CA SER A 662 8.87 -23.10 31.31
C SER A 662 8.80 -24.51 30.68
N ALA A 663 7.63 -25.15 30.65
CA ALA A 663 7.46 -26.43 29.98
C ALA A 663 7.73 -26.34 28.47
N SER A 664 7.29 -25.25 27.83
CA SER A 664 7.50 -25.00 26.40
C SER A 664 8.98 -24.89 26.05
N THR A 665 9.78 -24.15 26.83
CA THR A 665 11.23 -23.99 26.57
C THR A 665 12.03 -25.25 26.92
N ASN A 666 11.63 -26.01 27.94
CA ASN A 666 12.30 -27.26 28.30
C ASN A 666 12.00 -28.41 27.31
N THR A 667 10.78 -28.51 26.79
CA THR A 667 10.40 -29.58 25.83
C THR A 667 11.05 -29.44 24.46
N ALA A 668 11.65 -28.29 24.13
CA ALA A 668 12.47 -28.15 22.92
C ALA A 668 13.78 -28.96 22.99
N LYS A 669 14.32 -29.22 24.19
CA LYS A 669 15.59 -29.95 24.38
C LYS A 669 15.37 -31.45 24.19
N LYS A 670 15.51 -31.92 22.94
CA LYS A 670 15.39 -33.34 22.56
C LYS A 670 16.42 -34.23 23.28
N LYS A 671 16.04 -35.49 23.52
CA LYS A 671 16.97 -36.53 24.04
C LYS A 671 18.07 -36.91 23.04
N ASN A 672 17.81 -36.77 21.74
CA ASN A 672 18.78 -36.93 20.66
C ASN A 672 18.86 -35.59 19.89
N PRO A 673 19.99 -34.87 19.91
CA PRO A 673 20.16 -33.60 19.19
C PRO A 673 19.96 -33.71 17.67
N ASP A 674 20.38 -34.83 17.08
CA ASP A 674 20.38 -35.04 15.62
C ASP A 674 19.01 -35.49 15.08
N ALA A 675 18.04 -35.79 15.95
CA ALA A 675 16.70 -36.17 15.52
C ALA A 675 15.93 -34.96 14.97
N ILE A 676 15.30 -35.11 13.81
CA ILE A 676 14.41 -34.09 13.23
C ILE A 676 13.20 -33.87 14.15
N TYR A 677 12.84 -32.61 14.38
CA TYR A 677 11.67 -32.21 15.16
C TYR A 677 10.36 -32.77 14.57
N ARG A 678 9.42 -33.16 15.43
CA ARG A 678 8.10 -33.65 15.05
C ARG A 678 7.01 -32.76 15.62
N ALA A 679 5.98 -32.45 14.82
CA ALA A 679 4.84 -31.64 15.23
C ALA A 679 4.19 -32.20 16.52
N GLY A 680 3.68 -31.30 17.36
CA GLY A 680 2.99 -31.63 18.61
C GLY A 680 3.89 -32.09 19.77
N THR A 681 5.22 -32.13 19.60
CA THR A 681 6.14 -32.56 20.69
C THR A 681 6.52 -31.45 21.67
N ASN A 682 6.32 -30.17 21.31
CA ASN A 682 6.60 -29.03 22.17
C ASN A 682 5.36 -28.53 22.94
N GLY A 683 5.57 -28.06 24.18
CA GLY A 683 4.51 -27.53 25.06
C GLY A 683 3.84 -26.21 24.62
N ILE A 684 4.37 -25.52 23.61
CA ILE A 684 3.90 -24.18 23.20
C ILE A 684 2.43 -24.15 22.78
N ASN A 685 1.88 -25.24 22.24
CA ASN A 685 0.45 -25.33 21.92
C ASN A 685 -0.43 -25.26 23.18
N MET A 686 -0.08 -26.02 24.22
CA MET A 686 -0.80 -26.02 25.50
C MET A 686 -0.67 -24.65 26.19
N TYR A 687 0.49 -23.99 26.07
CA TYR A 687 0.69 -22.63 26.57
C TYR A 687 -0.21 -21.62 25.84
N ALA A 688 -0.26 -21.65 24.50
CA ALA A 688 -1.12 -20.78 23.72
C ALA A 688 -2.63 -20.99 24.03
N GLN A 689 -3.08 -22.25 24.14
CA GLN A 689 -4.46 -22.57 24.53
C GLN A 689 -4.81 -22.08 25.94
N ALA A 690 -3.87 -22.18 26.88
CA ALA A 690 -4.04 -21.63 28.23
C ALA A 690 -4.16 -20.10 28.21
N MET A 691 -3.36 -19.41 27.39
CA MET A 691 -3.45 -17.96 27.21
C MET A 691 -4.78 -17.55 26.58
N GLU A 692 -5.23 -18.24 25.53
CA GLU A 692 -6.52 -17.96 24.88
C GLU A 692 -7.67 -18.04 25.89
N GLY A 693 -7.79 -19.17 26.60
CA GLY A 693 -8.87 -19.39 27.56
C GLY A 693 -8.86 -18.41 28.75
N LEU A 694 -7.68 -18.14 29.32
CA LEU A 694 -7.53 -17.19 30.43
C LEU A 694 -7.82 -15.75 30.00
N PHE A 695 -7.32 -15.32 28.85
CA PHE A 695 -7.52 -13.93 28.39
C PHE A 695 -8.97 -13.68 27.99
N LEU A 696 -9.67 -14.66 27.43
CA LEU A 696 -11.09 -14.53 27.12
C LEU A 696 -11.97 -14.44 28.38
N ALA A 697 -11.69 -15.25 29.40
CA ALA A 697 -12.36 -15.13 30.70
C ALA A 697 -12.06 -13.78 31.38
N GLU A 698 -10.84 -13.26 31.23
CA GLU A 698 -10.48 -11.93 31.75
C GLU A 698 -11.19 -10.79 31.02
N TYR A 699 -11.32 -10.88 29.68
CA TYR A 699 -12.06 -9.90 28.89
C TYR A 699 -13.55 -9.85 29.28
N GLU A 700 -14.16 -11.00 29.60
CA GLU A 700 -15.54 -11.08 30.11
C GLU A 700 -15.70 -10.40 31.48
N ASN A 701 -14.74 -10.59 32.40
CA ASN A 701 -14.70 -9.87 33.68
C ASN A 701 -14.61 -8.35 33.46
N ILE A 702 -13.73 -7.91 32.56
CA ILE A 702 -13.53 -6.48 32.23
C ILE A 702 -14.80 -5.86 31.64
N CYS A 703 -15.45 -6.55 30.68
CA CYS A 703 -16.72 -6.12 30.09
C CYS A 703 -17.85 -5.98 31.12
N SER A 704 -17.79 -6.77 32.20
CA SER A 704 -18.80 -6.78 33.27
C SER A 704 -18.59 -5.68 34.32
N ILE A 705 -17.36 -5.14 34.46
CA ILE A 705 -17.00 -4.15 35.49
C ILE A 705 -16.81 -2.74 34.91
N PHE A 706 -16.26 -2.63 33.69
CA PHE A 706 -15.77 -1.37 33.12
C PHE A 706 -16.60 -0.84 31.95
N THR A 707 -16.47 0.46 31.64
CA THR A 707 -17.19 1.06 30.51
C THR A 707 -16.46 0.80 29.19
N ARG A 708 -17.18 0.80 28.06
CA ARG A 708 -16.66 0.33 26.76
C ARG A 708 -15.38 1.05 26.32
N ASP A 709 -15.25 2.32 26.66
CA ASP A 709 -14.08 3.15 26.35
C ASP A 709 -12.81 2.69 27.11
N ASP A 710 -12.99 2.02 28.26
CA ASP A 710 -11.91 1.54 29.12
C ASP A 710 -11.47 0.09 28.79
N TRP A 711 -12.28 -0.68 28.05
CA TRP A 711 -12.08 -2.14 27.86
C TRP A 711 -10.71 -2.47 27.25
N GLY A 712 -10.35 -1.83 26.15
CA GLY A 712 -9.08 -2.03 25.45
C GLY A 712 -7.86 -1.71 26.33
N PRO A 713 -7.72 -0.48 26.85
CA PRO A 713 -6.61 -0.09 27.72
C PRO A 713 -6.44 -0.97 28.97
N ILE A 714 -7.53 -1.32 29.65
CA ILE A 714 -7.47 -2.18 30.85
C ILE A 714 -7.07 -3.61 30.48
N PHE A 715 -7.60 -4.15 29.38
CA PHE A 715 -7.25 -5.50 28.92
C PHE A 715 -5.79 -5.59 28.49
N GLN A 716 -5.29 -4.59 27.74
CA GLN A 716 -3.87 -4.50 27.38
C GLN A 716 -2.95 -4.46 28.60
N ALA A 717 -3.25 -3.63 29.61
CA ALA A 717 -2.48 -3.54 30.85
C ALA A 717 -2.53 -4.86 31.66
N THR A 718 -3.70 -5.48 31.72
CA THR A 718 -3.92 -6.73 32.48
C THR A 718 -3.17 -7.92 31.84
N CYS A 719 -3.15 -8.02 30.51
CA CYS A 719 -2.44 -9.11 29.81
C CYS A 719 -0.92 -8.88 29.67
N GLN A 720 -0.41 -7.67 29.99
CA GLN A 720 0.96 -7.27 29.64
C GLN A 720 2.05 -8.17 30.24
N ALA A 721 1.95 -8.57 31.50
CA ALA A 721 2.95 -9.42 32.15
C ALA A 721 3.05 -10.81 31.51
N SER A 722 1.90 -11.44 31.25
CA SER A 722 1.80 -12.73 30.55
C SER A 722 2.30 -12.66 29.10
N LEU A 723 2.05 -11.54 28.40
CA LEU A 723 2.55 -11.31 27.04
C LEU A 723 4.08 -11.13 27.00
N LEU A 724 4.66 -10.44 27.98
CA LEU A 724 6.12 -10.32 28.12
C LEU A 724 6.78 -11.68 28.39
N GLU A 725 6.14 -12.51 29.21
CA GLU A 725 6.60 -13.88 29.51
C GLU A 725 6.51 -14.80 28.28
N LEU A 726 5.43 -14.72 27.48
CA LEU A 726 5.37 -15.35 26.16
C LEU A 726 6.51 -14.86 25.26
N GLY A 727 6.74 -13.55 25.20
CA GLY A 727 7.84 -12.95 24.44
C GLY A 727 9.23 -13.44 24.87
N ARG A 728 9.42 -13.77 26.15
CA ARG A 728 10.64 -14.40 26.67
C ARG A 728 10.76 -15.86 26.22
N ALA A 729 9.72 -16.66 26.41
CA ALA A 729 9.69 -18.06 26.01
C ALA A 729 9.93 -18.23 24.49
N LEU A 730 9.26 -17.42 23.65
CA LEU A 730 9.45 -17.40 22.20
C LEU A 730 10.88 -17.03 21.81
N ARG A 731 11.55 -16.13 22.56
CA ARG A 731 12.96 -15.75 22.31
C ARG A 731 13.92 -16.87 22.67
N GLU A 732 13.69 -17.58 23.78
CA GLU A 732 14.48 -18.76 24.18
C GLU A 732 14.33 -19.89 23.15
N LEU A 733 13.11 -20.19 22.71
CA LEU A 733 12.83 -21.14 21.64
C LEU A 733 13.52 -20.74 20.33
N ASN A 734 13.42 -19.46 19.93
CA ASN A 734 14.07 -18.97 18.72
C ASN A 734 15.60 -19.13 18.75
N ASN A 735 16.23 -18.87 19.90
CA ASN A 735 17.66 -19.05 20.06
C ASN A 735 18.07 -20.53 19.96
N HIS A 736 17.28 -21.44 20.53
CA HIS A 736 17.50 -22.88 20.41
C HIS A 736 17.39 -23.35 18.95
N ILE A 737 16.37 -22.90 18.23
CA ILE A 737 16.17 -23.22 16.79
C ILE A 737 17.33 -22.71 15.94
N LYS A 738 17.80 -21.49 16.18
CA LYS A 738 18.97 -20.92 15.46
C LYS A 738 20.25 -21.73 15.66
N GLN A 739 20.42 -22.36 16.82
CA GLN A 739 21.57 -23.24 17.10
C GLN A 739 21.46 -24.61 16.41
N HIS A 740 20.24 -25.06 16.08
CA HIS A 740 19.96 -26.40 15.55
C HIS A 740 19.14 -26.36 14.26
N MET A 741 19.46 -25.40 13.37
CA MET A 741 18.62 -25.05 12.20
C MET A 741 18.24 -26.26 11.33
N ASN A 742 19.18 -27.19 11.12
CA ASN A 742 18.98 -28.36 10.26
C ASN A 742 17.96 -29.39 10.82
N THR A 743 17.71 -29.40 12.13
CA THR A 743 16.80 -30.38 12.78
C THR A 743 15.58 -29.75 13.44
N ASP A 744 15.68 -28.51 13.93
CA ASP A 744 14.63 -27.84 14.72
C ASP A 744 13.94 -26.65 14.03
N CYS A 745 14.27 -26.32 12.76
CA CYS A 745 13.55 -25.28 12.01
C CYS A 745 12.02 -25.52 11.93
N TYR A 746 11.58 -26.78 11.94
CA TYR A 746 10.17 -27.17 11.95
C TYR A 746 9.39 -26.65 13.18
N LEU A 747 10.06 -26.54 14.34
CA LEU A 747 9.47 -25.93 15.53
C LEU A 747 9.17 -24.44 15.30
N ALA A 748 9.94 -23.74 14.45
CA ALA A 748 9.61 -22.36 14.06
C ALA A 748 8.33 -22.29 13.23
N TYR A 749 8.09 -23.27 12.33
CA TYR A 749 6.86 -23.33 11.53
C TYR A 749 5.65 -23.56 12.42
N GLU A 750 5.73 -24.50 13.37
CA GLU A 750 4.66 -24.78 14.33
C GLU A 750 4.38 -23.60 15.26
N ILE A 751 5.41 -22.93 15.79
CA ILE A 751 5.26 -21.70 16.58
C ILE A 751 4.58 -20.59 15.76
N VAL A 752 4.94 -20.44 14.48
CA VAL A 752 4.30 -19.46 13.58
C VAL A 752 2.83 -19.76 13.37
N GLU A 753 2.41 -21.02 13.22
CA GLU A 753 0.99 -21.37 13.15
C GLU A 753 0.26 -21.09 14.47
N ILE A 754 0.75 -21.64 15.59
CA ILE A 754 0.09 -21.59 16.90
C ILE A 754 -0.12 -20.13 17.35
N ILE A 755 0.92 -19.30 17.32
CA ILE A 755 0.84 -17.91 17.80
C ILE A 755 0.03 -17.04 16.82
N SER A 756 0.05 -17.33 15.51
CA SER A 756 -0.84 -16.65 14.56
C SER A 756 -2.31 -17.03 14.80
N SER A 757 -2.60 -18.29 15.12
CA SER A 757 -3.95 -18.74 15.48
C SER A 757 -4.43 -18.07 16.77
N LEU A 758 -3.62 -18.08 17.84
CA LEU A 758 -3.90 -17.37 19.09
C LEU A 758 -4.21 -15.88 18.84
N SER A 759 -3.40 -15.22 18.03
CA SER A 759 -3.58 -13.81 17.70
C SER A 759 -4.86 -13.53 16.91
N ASN A 760 -5.26 -14.42 16.00
CA ASN A 760 -6.49 -14.27 15.22
C ASN A 760 -7.74 -14.56 16.06
N ASN A 761 -7.68 -15.60 16.91
CA ASN A 761 -8.78 -15.98 17.81
C ASN A 761 -9.07 -14.85 18.81
N LEU A 762 -8.03 -14.31 19.45
CA LEU A 762 -8.17 -13.18 20.38
C LEU A 762 -8.70 -11.93 19.67
N GLU A 763 -8.08 -11.49 18.57
CA GLU A 763 -8.56 -10.35 17.77
C GLU A 763 -10.06 -10.47 17.43
N SER A 764 -10.49 -11.64 16.97
CA SER A 764 -11.89 -11.86 16.54
C SER A 764 -12.92 -11.74 17.66
N ARG A 765 -12.49 -11.86 18.93
CA ARG A 765 -13.36 -11.88 20.11
C ARG A 765 -13.20 -10.66 21.02
N THR A 766 -12.02 -10.03 21.04
CA THR A 766 -11.70 -8.90 21.94
C THR A 766 -11.38 -7.61 21.19
N GLY A 767 -11.02 -7.70 19.91
CA GLY A 767 -10.53 -6.58 19.10
C GLY A 767 -9.11 -6.09 19.47
N GLU A 768 -8.37 -6.86 20.27
CA GLU A 768 -7.18 -6.41 20.98
C GLU A 768 -5.98 -7.39 20.90
N LEU A 769 -4.81 -6.90 21.32
CA LEU A 769 -3.54 -7.65 21.51
C LEU A 769 -2.81 -8.16 20.24
N LYS A 770 -3.43 -8.11 19.05
CA LYS A 770 -2.82 -8.59 17.79
C LYS A 770 -1.49 -7.93 17.45
N SER A 771 -1.34 -6.63 17.68
CA SER A 771 -0.09 -5.89 17.47
C SER A 771 1.05 -6.42 18.36
N SER A 772 0.76 -6.65 19.64
CA SER A 772 1.70 -7.21 20.63
C SER A 772 2.12 -8.64 20.25
N LEU A 773 1.16 -9.51 19.93
CA LEU A 773 1.44 -10.90 19.54
C LEU A 773 2.23 -11.00 18.23
N ALA A 774 1.89 -10.20 17.22
CA ALA A 774 2.66 -10.10 15.98
C ALA A 774 4.10 -9.60 16.24
N GLY A 775 4.28 -8.65 17.16
CA GLY A 775 5.58 -8.14 17.59
C GLY A 775 6.47 -9.24 18.20
N PHE A 776 5.92 -10.06 19.10
CA PHE A 776 6.67 -11.18 19.71
C PHE A 776 6.92 -12.34 18.75
N LEU A 777 6.04 -12.57 17.77
CA LEU A 777 6.21 -13.65 16.79
C LEU A 777 7.23 -13.32 15.69
N LYS A 778 7.40 -12.03 15.34
CA LYS A 778 8.26 -11.58 14.24
C LYS A 778 9.67 -12.21 14.25
N PRO A 779 10.42 -12.27 15.38
CA PRO A 779 11.75 -12.86 15.38
C PRO A 779 11.79 -14.36 15.06
N VAL A 780 10.74 -15.11 15.37
CA VAL A 780 10.63 -16.55 15.03
C VAL A 780 10.27 -16.70 13.55
N ARG A 781 9.36 -15.86 13.04
CA ARG A 781 8.98 -15.85 11.62
C ARG A 781 10.16 -15.53 10.69
N GLU A 782 11.05 -14.62 11.08
CA GLU A 782 12.28 -14.35 10.30
C GLU A 782 13.28 -15.51 10.35
N THR A 783 13.44 -16.19 11.49
CA THR A 783 14.23 -17.44 11.56
C THR A 783 13.68 -18.51 10.63
N ALA A 784 12.35 -18.68 10.61
CA ALA A 784 11.65 -19.64 9.75
C ALA A 784 11.80 -19.31 8.26
N LYS A 785 11.89 -18.04 7.87
CA LYS A 785 12.27 -17.66 6.49
C LYS A 785 13.72 -18.04 6.19
N SER A 786 14.65 -17.69 7.08
CA SER A 786 16.08 -17.94 6.87
C SER A 786 16.43 -19.43 6.80
N SER A 787 15.68 -20.30 7.48
CA SER A 787 15.92 -21.74 7.47
C SER A 787 15.74 -22.35 6.08
N LEU A 788 14.84 -21.81 5.25
CA LEU A 788 14.63 -22.31 3.88
C LEU A 788 15.88 -22.14 3.01
N ALA A 789 16.54 -20.99 3.09
CA ALA A 789 17.80 -20.74 2.38
C ALA A 789 18.94 -21.62 2.93
N GLU A 790 19.04 -21.74 4.26
CA GLU A 790 20.09 -22.53 4.92
C GLU A 790 19.95 -24.04 4.61
N LEU A 791 18.74 -24.61 4.62
CA LEU A 791 18.50 -26.02 4.28
C LEU A 791 18.86 -26.33 2.82
N LEU A 792 18.57 -25.42 1.89
CA LEU A 792 18.94 -25.56 0.49
C LEU A 792 20.47 -25.48 0.32
N GLU A 793 21.13 -24.54 0.96
CA GLU A 793 22.59 -24.39 0.86
C GLU A 793 23.34 -25.53 1.58
N ASP A 794 22.82 -26.01 2.71
CA ASP A 794 23.31 -27.21 3.39
C ASP A 794 23.30 -28.43 2.46
N THR A 795 22.23 -28.60 1.67
CA THR A 795 22.13 -29.67 0.67
C THR A 795 23.28 -29.62 -0.35
N LYS A 796 23.61 -28.42 -0.86
CA LYS A 796 24.75 -28.23 -1.76
C LYS A 796 26.08 -28.48 -1.06
N ARG A 797 26.27 -27.97 0.16
CA ARG A 797 27.49 -28.18 0.94
C ARG A 797 27.74 -29.67 1.19
N ARG A 798 26.71 -30.42 1.61
CA ARG A 798 26.77 -31.87 1.82
C ARG A 798 27.09 -32.62 0.52
N ALA A 799 26.50 -32.23 -0.61
CA ALA A 799 26.79 -32.82 -1.92
C ALA A 799 28.23 -32.53 -2.41
N MET A 800 28.73 -31.30 -2.20
CA MET A 800 30.10 -30.93 -2.58
C MET A 800 31.17 -31.52 -1.65
N ALA A 801 30.85 -31.74 -0.38
CA ALA A 801 31.75 -32.33 0.61
C ALA A 801 32.00 -33.84 0.41
N LEU A 802 31.26 -34.51 -0.47
CA LEU A 802 31.48 -35.93 -0.79
C LEU A 802 32.92 -36.16 -1.29
N VAL A 803 33.71 -36.96 -0.57
CA VAL A 803 35.12 -37.23 -0.93
C VAL A 803 35.25 -38.27 -2.05
N GLN A 804 34.32 -39.23 -2.09
CA GLN A 804 34.29 -40.34 -3.05
C GLN A 804 32.86 -40.58 -3.56
N LEU A 805 32.73 -41.16 -4.75
CA LEU A 805 31.48 -41.61 -5.35
C LEU A 805 31.63 -43.04 -5.89
N PRO A 806 30.55 -43.84 -5.94
CA PRO A 806 30.60 -45.19 -6.48
C PRO A 806 31.08 -45.23 -7.94
N LEU A 807 32.08 -46.07 -8.21
CA LEU A 807 32.76 -46.16 -9.51
C LEU A 807 31.92 -46.83 -10.62
N ASP A 808 30.81 -47.45 -10.21
CA ASP A 808 29.82 -48.17 -11.01
C ASP A 808 28.54 -47.34 -11.27
N GLY A 809 28.42 -46.16 -10.64
CA GLY A 809 27.25 -45.29 -10.73
C GLY A 809 26.13 -45.57 -9.72
N ALA A 810 26.37 -46.37 -8.67
CA ALA A 810 25.37 -46.62 -7.63
C ALA A 810 24.90 -45.33 -6.92
N PRO A 811 23.63 -45.27 -6.47
CA PRO A 811 23.06 -44.11 -5.77
C PRO A 811 23.67 -43.92 -4.36
N ILE A 812 23.46 -42.74 -3.76
CA ILE A 812 23.98 -42.38 -2.42
C ILE A 812 22.86 -41.96 -1.45
N PRO A 813 23.03 -42.16 -0.12
CA PRO A 813 21.99 -41.84 0.88
C PRO A 813 21.49 -40.40 0.87
N LEU A 814 22.37 -39.43 0.54
CA LEU A 814 22.06 -38.00 0.51
C LEU A 814 20.84 -37.66 -0.39
N VAL A 815 20.61 -38.44 -1.45
CA VAL A 815 19.44 -38.28 -2.32
C VAL A 815 18.16 -38.57 -1.53
N SER A 816 18.08 -39.75 -0.91
CA SER A 816 16.92 -40.17 -0.13
C SER A 816 16.70 -39.32 1.12
N GLU A 817 17.76 -38.91 1.82
CA GLU A 817 17.67 -38.00 2.97
C GLU A 817 17.09 -36.63 2.58
N THR A 818 17.53 -36.08 1.44
CA THR A 818 17.02 -34.79 0.93
C THR A 818 15.53 -34.87 0.61
N MET A 819 15.10 -35.99 0.00
CA MET A 819 13.69 -36.22 -0.33
C MET A 819 12.83 -36.45 0.92
N GLN A 820 13.30 -37.24 1.89
CA GLN A 820 12.62 -37.42 3.19
C GLN A 820 12.41 -36.08 3.89
N ARG A 821 13.41 -35.20 3.87
CA ARG A 821 13.30 -33.86 4.45
C ARG A 821 12.24 -33.01 3.75
N LEU A 822 12.15 -33.05 2.41
CA LEU A 822 11.09 -32.36 1.66
C LEU A 822 9.70 -32.94 1.96
N GLN A 823 9.59 -34.26 2.13
CA GLN A 823 8.34 -34.92 2.54
C GLN A 823 7.91 -34.45 3.95
N SER A 824 8.82 -34.43 4.94
CA SER A 824 8.53 -33.93 6.29
C SER A 824 8.16 -32.44 6.35
N MET A 825 8.50 -31.64 5.34
CA MET A 825 8.03 -30.25 5.25
C MET A 825 6.54 -30.17 4.89
N VAL A 826 5.95 -31.18 4.24
CA VAL A 826 4.52 -31.19 3.87
C VAL A 826 3.61 -31.21 5.12
N ASP A 827 4.05 -31.84 6.21
CA ASP A 827 3.34 -31.81 7.51
C ASP A 827 3.14 -30.37 8.04
N PHE A 828 3.96 -29.42 7.59
CA PHE A 828 3.94 -28.01 7.98
C PHE A 828 3.47 -27.09 6.83
N LEU A 829 2.79 -27.63 5.81
CA LEU A 829 2.42 -26.90 4.59
C LEU A 829 1.62 -25.62 4.86
N ARG A 830 0.78 -25.58 5.91
CA ARG A 830 -0.03 -24.40 6.25
C ARG A 830 0.81 -23.22 6.79
N PRO A 831 1.63 -23.35 7.84
CA PRO A 831 2.55 -22.29 8.23
C PRO A 831 3.59 -21.98 7.15
N LEU A 832 4.10 -23.00 6.44
CA LEU A 832 5.02 -22.79 5.32
C LEU A 832 4.39 -21.95 4.21
N SER A 833 3.13 -22.19 3.82
CA SER A 833 2.43 -21.37 2.82
C SER A 833 2.40 -19.90 3.23
N SER A 834 2.12 -19.60 4.52
CA SER A 834 2.15 -18.23 5.03
C SER A 834 3.56 -17.62 5.06
N ILE A 835 4.59 -18.41 5.34
CA ILE A 835 5.99 -17.99 5.31
C ILE A 835 6.46 -17.74 3.88
N MET A 836 6.11 -18.63 2.95
CA MET A 836 6.44 -18.58 1.53
C MET A 836 5.81 -17.36 0.85
N VAL A 837 4.53 -17.08 1.08
CA VAL A 837 3.88 -15.84 0.59
C VAL A 837 4.56 -14.60 1.18
N SER A 838 5.05 -14.64 2.44
CA SER A 838 5.79 -13.52 3.04
C SER A 838 7.26 -13.42 2.60
N LEU A 839 7.84 -14.48 2.03
CA LEU A 839 9.21 -14.53 1.52
C LEU A 839 9.27 -14.15 0.03
N GLY A 840 8.18 -14.42 -0.70
CA GLY A 840 8.12 -14.27 -2.14
C GLY A 840 8.75 -15.46 -2.87
N ASP A 841 8.27 -15.70 -4.10
CA ASP A 841 8.81 -16.76 -4.95
C ASP A 841 10.30 -16.55 -5.26
N GLY A 842 11.09 -17.61 -5.09
CA GLY A 842 12.55 -17.60 -5.24
C GLY A 842 13.34 -16.95 -4.10
N GLY A 843 12.69 -16.42 -3.06
CA GLY A 843 13.35 -15.69 -1.96
C GLY A 843 14.31 -16.51 -1.09
N TRP A 844 14.35 -17.83 -1.25
CA TRP A 844 15.28 -18.76 -0.61
C TRP A 844 16.64 -18.91 -1.32
N LYS A 845 16.84 -18.32 -2.51
CA LYS A 845 18.07 -18.50 -3.29
C LYS A 845 19.19 -17.60 -2.74
N SER A 846 20.30 -18.20 -2.30
CA SER A 846 21.45 -17.52 -1.67
C SER A 846 22.06 -16.35 -2.47
N THR A 847 21.88 -16.29 -3.79
CA THR A 847 22.24 -15.13 -4.62
C THR A 847 21.42 -13.86 -4.36
N ALA A 848 20.34 -13.93 -3.58
CA ALA A 848 19.69 -12.77 -2.98
C ALA A 848 20.47 -12.24 -1.76
N ALA A 849 21.03 -13.14 -0.94
CA ALA A 849 21.83 -12.78 0.24
C ALA A 849 23.23 -12.24 -0.14
N SER A 850 23.84 -12.72 -1.24
CA SER A 850 25.11 -12.19 -1.75
C SER A 850 25.00 -10.85 -2.48
N ARG A 851 23.81 -10.22 -2.49
CA ARG A 851 23.62 -8.78 -2.80
C ARG A 851 23.43 -7.94 -1.53
N GLY A 852 23.73 -8.51 -0.36
CA GLY A 852 23.66 -7.87 0.97
C GLY A 852 24.81 -6.92 1.30
N ALA A 853 25.36 -6.21 0.32
CA ALA A 853 26.19 -5.02 0.50
C ALA A 853 26.23 -4.27 -0.85
N VAL A 854 25.82 -2.99 -0.84
CA VAL A 854 25.61 -2.11 -2.02
C VAL A 854 24.34 -2.43 -2.83
N GLY A 855 23.28 -1.67 -2.55
CA GLY A 855 22.13 -1.46 -3.45
C GLY A 855 20.90 -2.32 -3.17
N ASP A 856 19.82 -1.68 -2.71
CA ASP A 856 18.50 -2.29 -2.56
C ASP A 856 17.96 -2.80 -3.92
N VAL A 857 18.14 -4.10 -4.17
CA VAL A 857 17.43 -4.78 -5.27
C VAL A 857 16.05 -5.16 -4.76
N ILE A 858 15.07 -4.34 -5.14
CA ILE A 858 13.64 -4.57 -4.91
C ILE A 858 13.27 -5.97 -5.47
N PRO A 859 12.56 -6.82 -4.71
CA PRO A 859 12.04 -8.09 -5.23
C PRO A 859 11.22 -7.86 -6.50
N SER A 860 11.36 -8.73 -7.49
CA SER A 860 10.63 -8.58 -8.76
C SER A 860 9.12 -8.62 -8.53
N LEU A 861 8.36 -7.83 -9.31
CA LEU A 861 6.89 -7.72 -9.17
C LEU A 861 6.12 -9.06 -9.21
N SER A 862 6.73 -10.14 -9.70
CA SER A 862 6.23 -11.51 -9.61
C SER A 862 6.13 -12.06 -8.18
N SER A 863 6.82 -11.48 -7.20
CA SER A 863 6.78 -11.93 -5.80
C SER A 863 5.63 -11.33 -4.98
N PHE A 864 4.82 -10.46 -5.59
CA PHE A 864 3.70 -9.76 -4.96
C PHE A 864 2.40 -9.86 -5.77
N ASP A 865 2.21 -10.96 -6.52
CA ASP A 865 0.88 -11.32 -7.02
C ASP A 865 -0.06 -11.54 -5.83
N ILE A 866 -1.14 -10.74 -5.76
CA ILE A 866 -2.14 -10.73 -4.68
C ILE A 866 -3.11 -11.93 -4.87
N GLY A 867 -2.53 -13.11 -5.02
CA GLY A 867 -3.20 -14.35 -5.39
C GLY A 867 -2.27 -15.56 -5.59
N ALA A 868 -0.95 -15.44 -5.33
CA ALA A 868 -0.04 -16.59 -5.38
C ALA A 868 -0.38 -17.60 -4.27
N ASP A 869 -0.71 -18.84 -4.63
CA ASP A 869 -0.91 -19.91 -3.65
C ASP A 869 0.43 -20.22 -2.97
N GLY A 870 0.47 -20.18 -1.64
CA GLY A 870 1.65 -20.53 -0.87
C GLY A 870 2.10 -21.98 -1.09
N LYS A 871 1.20 -22.85 -1.57
CA LYS A 871 1.52 -24.21 -2.02
C LYS A 871 2.30 -24.23 -3.34
N ASP A 872 1.97 -23.37 -4.30
CA ASP A 872 2.72 -23.25 -5.57
C ASP A 872 4.13 -22.72 -5.32
N ILE A 873 4.27 -21.73 -4.41
CA ILE A 873 5.58 -21.22 -4.00
C ILE A 873 6.39 -22.32 -3.29
N PHE A 874 5.76 -23.13 -2.44
CA PHE A 874 6.40 -24.30 -1.83
C PHE A 874 6.81 -25.36 -2.87
N ALA A 875 6.00 -25.60 -3.90
CA ALA A 875 6.33 -26.48 -5.02
C ALA A 875 7.56 -25.99 -5.82
N HIS A 876 7.70 -24.68 -6.01
CA HIS A 876 8.92 -24.09 -6.56
C HIS A 876 10.14 -24.35 -5.67
N TYR A 877 10.03 -24.15 -4.34
CA TYR A 877 11.11 -24.44 -3.39
C TYR A 877 11.57 -25.91 -3.43
N CYS A 878 10.62 -26.86 -3.50
CA CYS A 878 10.92 -28.27 -3.68
C CYS A 878 11.67 -28.54 -5.00
N THR A 879 11.19 -27.95 -6.10
CA THR A 879 11.82 -28.03 -7.44
C THR A 879 13.26 -27.50 -7.39
N ASP A 880 13.47 -26.30 -6.85
CA ASP A 880 14.79 -25.67 -6.71
C ASP A 880 15.76 -26.47 -5.83
N THR A 881 15.26 -27.11 -4.77
CA THR A 881 16.09 -27.95 -3.89
C THR A 881 16.52 -29.24 -4.60
N ILE A 882 15.64 -29.83 -5.41
CA ILE A 882 15.95 -31.00 -6.24
C ILE A 882 16.97 -30.64 -7.33
N GLU A 883 16.79 -29.51 -8.02
CA GLU A 883 17.76 -29.03 -9.02
C GLU A 883 19.11 -28.66 -8.40
N ALA A 884 19.12 -28.04 -7.22
CA ALA A 884 20.34 -27.73 -6.48
C ALA A 884 21.10 -28.99 -6.06
N LEU A 885 20.40 -30.03 -5.58
CA LEU A 885 20.98 -31.34 -5.28
C LEU A 885 21.58 -31.96 -6.54
N LEU A 886 20.80 -32.11 -7.61
CA LEU A 886 21.25 -32.77 -8.85
C LEU A 886 22.40 -32.02 -9.53
N GLY A 887 22.38 -30.69 -9.52
CA GLY A 887 23.48 -29.86 -10.05
C GLY A 887 24.76 -29.92 -9.22
N ALA A 888 24.65 -29.97 -7.89
CA ALA A 888 25.82 -30.18 -7.03
C ALA A 888 26.41 -31.58 -7.21
N LEU A 889 25.55 -32.61 -7.26
CA LEU A 889 25.95 -33.99 -7.52
C LEU A 889 26.58 -34.19 -8.91
N GLU A 890 26.04 -33.56 -9.96
CA GLU A 890 26.67 -33.57 -11.29
C GLU A 890 28.06 -32.95 -11.25
N THR A 891 28.18 -31.76 -10.66
CA THR A 891 29.46 -31.03 -10.57
C THR A 891 30.50 -31.88 -9.83
N ARG A 892 30.11 -32.51 -8.72
CA ARG A 892 30.99 -33.37 -7.94
C ARG A 892 31.32 -34.68 -8.66
N ALA A 893 30.35 -35.29 -9.35
CA ALA A 893 30.59 -36.47 -10.19
C ALA A 893 31.54 -36.18 -11.36
N ARG A 894 31.43 -35.03 -12.01
CA ARG A 894 32.38 -34.60 -13.05
C ARG A 894 33.80 -34.41 -12.51
N SER A 895 33.94 -33.92 -11.27
CA SER A 895 35.23 -33.80 -10.60
C SER A 895 35.85 -35.15 -10.22
N LEU A 896 35.07 -36.06 -9.62
CA LEU A 896 35.58 -37.32 -9.06
C LEU A 896 35.65 -38.48 -10.07
N LEU A 897 34.78 -38.47 -11.09
CA LEU A 897 34.67 -39.52 -12.11
C LEU A 897 35.07 -39.02 -13.51
N ALA A 898 35.91 -37.99 -13.61
CA ALA A 898 36.30 -37.33 -14.88
C ALA A 898 36.75 -38.31 -15.98
N GLN A 899 37.47 -39.38 -15.60
CA GLN A 899 37.98 -40.42 -16.50
C GLN A 899 36.95 -41.51 -16.87
N ARG A 900 35.72 -41.43 -16.32
CA ARG A 900 34.65 -42.44 -16.45
C ARG A 900 33.31 -41.78 -16.79
N LYS A 901 33.27 -41.00 -17.88
CA LYS A 901 32.06 -40.27 -18.33
C LYS A 901 30.75 -41.08 -18.28
N PRO A 902 30.68 -42.35 -18.72
CA PRO A 902 29.43 -43.12 -18.64
C PRO A 902 28.95 -43.39 -17.21
N ALA A 903 29.86 -43.55 -16.24
CA ALA A 903 29.50 -43.73 -14.83
C ALA A 903 28.80 -42.49 -14.24
N ILE A 904 29.16 -41.29 -14.72
CA ILE A 904 28.46 -40.04 -14.37
C ILE A 904 27.02 -40.06 -14.90
N GLY A 905 26.83 -40.51 -16.14
CA GLY A 905 25.50 -40.67 -16.75
C GLY A 905 24.61 -41.64 -15.98
N VAL A 906 25.16 -42.80 -15.56
CA VAL A 906 24.46 -43.78 -14.73
C VAL A 906 24.11 -43.22 -13.35
N PHE A 907 25.06 -42.61 -12.66
CA PHE A 907 24.86 -42.02 -11.32
C PHE A 907 23.73 -40.99 -11.29
N LEU A 908 23.70 -40.10 -12.29
CA LEU A 908 22.64 -39.09 -12.40
C LEU A 908 21.29 -39.71 -12.74
N ALA A 909 21.23 -40.71 -13.64
CA ALA A 909 19.98 -41.37 -14.00
C ALA A 909 19.38 -42.17 -12.83
N ASN A 910 20.19 -42.89 -12.05
CA ASN A 910 19.78 -43.58 -10.83
C ASN A 910 19.24 -42.58 -9.79
N SER A 911 19.96 -41.48 -9.56
CA SER A 911 19.54 -40.44 -8.62
C SER A 911 18.18 -39.83 -9.00
N VAL A 912 17.96 -39.54 -10.30
CA VAL A 912 16.69 -39.04 -10.82
C VAL A 912 15.56 -40.08 -10.70
N CYS A 913 15.85 -41.37 -10.90
CA CYS A 913 14.86 -42.45 -10.75
C CYS A 913 14.37 -42.59 -9.30
N ILE A 914 15.28 -42.50 -8.33
CA ILE A 914 14.93 -42.53 -6.89
C ILE A 914 14.11 -41.31 -6.49
N ILE A 915 14.50 -40.10 -6.94
CA ILE A 915 13.74 -38.87 -6.70
C ILE A 915 12.32 -39.00 -7.27
N ASP A 916 12.18 -39.50 -8.49
CA ASP A 916 10.88 -39.65 -9.16
C ASP A 916 9.94 -40.60 -8.39
N ARG A 917 10.48 -41.74 -7.95
CA ARG A 917 9.78 -42.75 -7.13
C ARG A 917 9.35 -42.17 -5.78
N MET A 918 10.26 -41.50 -5.07
CA MET A 918 9.96 -40.88 -3.78
C MET A 918 8.97 -39.72 -3.86
N ILE A 919 8.88 -39.00 -4.99
CA ILE A 919 7.81 -38.02 -5.20
C ILE A 919 6.46 -38.75 -5.36
N GLN A 920 6.40 -39.80 -6.17
CA GLN A 920 5.16 -40.58 -6.40
C GLN A 920 4.58 -41.19 -5.12
N ASP A 921 5.45 -41.73 -4.27
CA ASP A 921 5.05 -42.44 -3.05
C ASP A 921 4.72 -41.49 -1.87
N SER A 922 4.41 -40.22 -2.13
CA SER A 922 4.17 -39.20 -1.08
C SER A 922 3.24 -38.06 -1.50
N GLU A 923 2.79 -37.28 -0.51
CA GLU A 923 1.99 -36.05 -0.66
C GLU A 923 2.68 -34.92 -1.46
N LEU A 924 3.95 -35.10 -1.87
CA LEU A 924 4.61 -34.24 -2.84
C LEU A 924 4.09 -34.44 -4.27
N ALA A 925 3.50 -35.60 -4.60
CA ALA A 925 2.98 -35.90 -5.93
C ALA A 925 1.97 -34.86 -6.46
N PRO A 926 0.86 -34.53 -5.75
CA PRO A 926 -0.08 -33.51 -6.20
C PRO A 926 0.51 -32.09 -6.21
N LEU A 927 1.45 -31.79 -5.31
CA LEU A 927 2.11 -30.46 -5.25
C LEU A 927 3.06 -30.22 -6.43
N LEU A 928 3.64 -31.26 -7.01
CA LEU A 928 4.60 -31.18 -8.12
C LEU A 928 4.00 -31.60 -9.47
N GLU A 929 2.68 -31.76 -9.56
CA GLU A 929 1.99 -32.20 -10.77
C GLU A 929 2.23 -31.22 -11.94
N GLY A 930 2.37 -31.76 -13.16
CA GLY A 930 2.81 -31.02 -14.35
C GLY A 930 4.31 -30.64 -14.38
N ARG A 931 4.84 -30.05 -13.30
CA ARG A 931 6.23 -29.53 -13.23
C ARG A 931 7.29 -30.62 -13.08
N ARG A 932 6.98 -31.66 -12.30
CA ARG A 932 7.83 -32.84 -12.06
C ARG A 932 8.38 -33.44 -13.36
N VAL A 933 7.51 -33.64 -14.35
CA VAL A 933 7.87 -34.24 -15.64
C VAL A 933 8.88 -33.37 -16.37
N GLN A 934 8.62 -32.06 -16.47
CA GLN A 934 9.49 -31.11 -17.16
C GLN A 934 10.90 -31.04 -16.53
N MET A 935 10.99 -30.94 -15.20
CA MET A 935 12.27 -30.92 -14.47
C MET A 935 13.04 -32.23 -14.65
N LEU A 936 12.43 -33.37 -14.31
CA LEU A 936 13.14 -34.65 -14.26
C LEU A 936 13.48 -35.17 -15.67
N ASP A 937 12.68 -34.88 -16.70
CA ASP A 937 13.02 -35.22 -18.08
C ASP A 937 14.22 -34.43 -18.60
N GLY A 938 14.42 -33.18 -18.15
CA GLY A 938 15.64 -32.43 -18.43
C GLY A 938 16.88 -33.15 -17.91
N TRP A 939 16.83 -33.62 -16.65
CA TRP A 939 17.91 -34.38 -16.03
C TRP A 939 18.10 -35.78 -16.64
N ARG A 940 17.02 -36.50 -16.98
CA ARG A 940 17.08 -37.78 -17.73
C ARG A 940 17.79 -37.63 -19.06
N LYS A 941 17.43 -36.61 -19.85
CA LYS A 941 18.08 -36.30 -21.14
C LYS A 941 19.55 -35.94 -20.96
N LYS A 942 19.89 -35.16 -19.93
CA LYS A 942 21.28 -34.80 -19.59
C LYS A 942 22.12 -36.03 -19.23
N ALA A 943 21.58 -36.91 -18.38
CA ALA A 943 22.21 -38.17 -17.99
C ALA A 943 22.43 -39.10 -19.20
N ALA A 944 21.41 -39.27 -20.05
CA ALA A 944 21.51 -40.05 -21.28
C ALA A 944 22.53 -39.47 -22.28
N MET A 945 22.63 -38.14 -22.40
CA MET A 945 23.61 -37.47 -23.27
C MET A 945 25.06 -37.70 -22.78
N VAL A 946 25.29 -37.64 -21.48
CA VAL A 946 26.61 -37.93 -20.88
C VAL A 946 26.97 -39.41 -21.02
N TYR A 947 25.97 -40.29 -20.90
CA TYR A 947 26.16 -41.73 -21.09
C TYR A 947 26.52 -42.10 -22.54
N THR A 948 25.75 -41.58 -23.50
CA THR A 948 25.88 -41.85 -24.94
C THR A 948 27.02 -41.09 -25.63
N GLU A 949 27.83 -40.32 -24.90
CA GLU A 949 29.02 -39.65 -25.45
C GLU A 949 30.00 -40.66 -26.06
N THR A 950 30.19 -41.81 -25.42
CA THR A 950 30.99 -42.94 -25.94
C THR A 950 30.45 -43.53 -27.24
N CYS A 951 29.13 -43.47 -27.47
CA CYS A 951 28.53 -43.88 -28.74
C CYS A 951 28.88 -42.90 -29.87
N LYS A 952 29.11 -41.61 -29.57
CA LYS A 952 29.57 -40.64 -30.57
C LYS A 952 31.01 -40.93 -31.00
N ASP A 953 31.89 -41.20 -30.04
CA ASP A 953 33.28 -41.59 -30.30
C ASP A 953 33.33 -42.85 -31.17
N LEU A 954 32.53 -43.88 -30.83
CA LEU A 954 32.38 -45.10 -31.63
C LEU A 954 31.85 -44.82 -33.05
N SER A 955 30.91 -43.89 -33.20
CA SER A 955 30.32 -43.52 -34.50
C SER A 955 31.33 -42.90 -35.46
N VAL A 956 32.42 -42.31 -34.98
CA VAL A 956 33.50 -41.74 -35.83
C VAL A 956 34.10 -42.81 -36.75
N HIS A 957 34.22 -44.05 -36.28
CA HIS A 957 34.72 -45.16 -37.09
C HIS A 957 33.77 -45.60 -38.21
N LEU A 958 32.49 -45.19 -38.17
CA LEU A 958 31.45 -45.54 -39.14
C LEU A 958 31.16 -44.42 -40.15
N PHE A 959 31.71 -43.21 -39.98
CA PHE A 959 31.53 -42.12 -40.92
C PHE A 959 32.50 -42.17 -42.11
N ASP A 960 32.02 -41.80 -43.29
CA ASP A 960 32.82 -41.65 -44.50
C ASP A 960 33.28 -40.20 -44.67
N VAL A 961 34.60 -40.00 -44.75
CA VAL A 961 35.16 -38.77 -45.31
C VAL A 961 35.02 -38.88 -46.81
N ILE A 962 34.13 -38.09 -47.41
CA ILE A 962 33.96 -38.06 -48.87
C ILE A 962 35.20 -37.41 -49.48
N HIS A 963 36.13 -38.24 -49.97
CA HIS A 963 37.18 -37.78 -50.89
C HIS A 963 36.52 -37.29 -52.17
N THR A 964 36.29 -35.98 -52.26
CA THR A 964 35.68 -35.31 -53.41
C THR A 964 36.69 -35.14 -54.55
N SER A 965 37.09 -36.26 -55.15
CA SER A 965 37.60 -36.24 -56.52
C SER A 965 36.46 -35.88 -57.49
N ARG A 966 36.77 -35.10 -58.53
CA ARG A 966 35.78 -34.51 -59.45
C ARG A 966 34.92 -35.57 -60.14
N GLY A 967 33.65 -35.66 -59.74
CA GLY A 967 32.61 -36.52 -60.31
C GLY A 967 31.24 -36.18 -59.71
N GLN A 968 30.14 -36.45 -60.41
CA GLN A 968 28.79 -36.05 -59.98
C GLN A 968 28.43 -36.58 -58.57
N ARG A 969 27.75 -35.74 -57.78
CA ARG A 969 27.10 -36.18 -56.52
C ARG A 969 26.10 -37.29 -56.84
N PRO A 970 26.12 -38.43 -56.12
CA PRO A 970 24.98 -39.34 -56.10
C PRO A 970 23.76 -38.62 -55.48
N THR A 971 22.60 -38.75 -56.10
CA THR A 971 21.34 -38.28 -55.54
C THR A 971 21.02 -39.06 -54.25
N SER A 972 20.72 -38.35 -53.18
CA SER A 972 20.39 -38.93 -51.87
C SER A 972 18.99 -39.54 -51.87
N GLY A 973 18.85 -40.73 -52.46
CA GLY A 973 17.63 -41.53 -52.50
C GLY A 973 17.59 -42.46 -53.71
N GLY A 974 17.86 -43.75 -53.49
CA GLY A 974 17.63 -44.81 -54.49
C GLY A 974 18.75 -45.85 -54.60
N GLY A 975 18.37 -47.13 -54.64
CA GLY A 975 19.22 -48.25 -55.05
C GLY A 975 19.89 -49.04 -53.92
N VAL A 976 19.86 -50.37 -54.05
CA VAL A 976 20.67 -51.31 -53.26
C VAL A 976 22.15 -51.04 -53.60
N THR A 977 22.96 -50.67 -52.61
CA THR A 977 24.40 -50.50 -52.80
C THR A 977 25.08 -51.86 -52.85
N ASP A 978 25.48 -52.30 -54.04
CA ASP A 978 26.36 -53.45 -54.23
C ASP A 978 27.77 -53.12 -53.67
N SER A 979 28.14 -53.73 -52.54
CA SER A 979 29.44 -53.56 -51.91
C SER A 979 30.58 -54.02 -52.83
N SER A 980 30.36 -55.08 -53.63
CA SER A 980 31.32 -55.58 -54.61
C SER A 980 31.65 -54.52 -55.67
N ALA A 981 30.66 -53.76 -56.12
CA ALA A 981 30.81 -52.72 -57.14
C ALA A 981 31.58 -51.51 -56.59
N ILE A 982 31.26 -51.07 -55.37
CA ILE A 982 31.93 -49.95 -54.70
C ILE A 982 33.41 -50.30 -54.47
N LEU A 983 33.69 -51.51 -53.96
CA LEU A 983 35.05 -51.97 -53.71
C LEU A 983 35.88 -52.16 -54.99
N LYS A 984 35.28 -52.43 -56.15
CA LYS A 984 36.02 -52.48 -57.42
C LYS A 984 36.60 -51.11 -57.82
N GLY A 985 35.93 -50.02 -57.47
CA GLY A 985 36.39 -48.64 -57.75
C GLY A 985 37.40 -48.03 -56.76
N MET A 986 37.67 -48.69 -55.63
CA MET A 986 38.53 -48.15 -54.55
C MET A 986 40.00 -48.59 -54.68
N SER A 987 40.92 -47.70 -54.28
CA SER A 987 42.36 -48.04 -54.24
C SER A 987 42.68 -49.05 -53.14
N SER A 988 43.85 -49.70 -53.22
CA SER A 988 44.32 -50.60 -52.16
C SER A 988 44.45 -49.90 -50.80
N LYS A 989 44.87 -48.63 -50.80
CA LYS A 989 45.00 -47.80 -49.58
C LYS A 989 43.64 -47.54 -48.92
N ASP A 990 42.60 -47.28 -49.73
CA ASP A 990 41.24 -47.05 -49.20
C ASP A 990 40.66 -48.34 -48.61
N LYS A 991 40.91 -49.49 -49.25
CA LYS A 991 40.51 -50.82 -48.75
C LYS A 991 41.17 -51.16 -47.41
N GLU A 992 42.43 -50.79 -47.21
CA GLU A 992 43.10 -50.93 -45.90
C GLU A 992 42.54 -49.95 -44.86
N SER A 993 42.23 -48.71 -45.24
CA SER A 993 41.57 -47.75 -44.36
C SER A 993 40.22 -48.25 -43.85
N ILE A 994 39.38 -48.83 -44.71
CA ILE A 994 38.09 -49.41 -44.31
C ILE A 994 38.28 -50.62 -43.38
N LYS A 995 39.27 -51.49 -43.61
CA LYS A 995 39.60 -52.59 -42.67
C LYS A 995 40.05 -52.08 -41.30
N ALA A 996 40.84 -51.01 -41.27
CA ALA A 996 41.25 -50.36 -40.03
C ALA A 996 40.05 -49.75 -39.28
N LYS A 997 39.10 -49.14 -39.99
CA LYS A 997 37.83 -48.66 -39.39
C LYS A 997 37.02 -49.79 -38.76
N PHE A 998 36.82 -50.92 -39.45
CA PHE A 998 36.12 -52.08 -38.89
C PHE A 998 36.84 -52.63 -37.64
N ALA A 999 38.16 -52.78 -37.67
CA ALA A 999 38.93 -53.24 -36.51
C ALA A 999 38.82 -52.30 -35.30
N ALA A 1000 38.93 -50.98 -35.53
CA ALA A 1000 38.78 -49.97 -34.48
C ALA A 1000 37.36 -49.96 -33.89
N PHE A 1001 36.33 -50.03 -34.75
CA PHE A 1001 34.93 -50.15 -34.31
C PHE A 1001 34.71 -51.38 -33.44
N ASN A 1002 35.16 -52.57 -33.86
CA ASN A 1002 34.95 -53.80 -33.11
C ASN A 1002 35.54 -53.72 -31.69
N ALA A 1003 36.78 -53.23 -31.57
CA ALA A 1003 37.46 -53.09 -30.27
C ALA A 1003 36.74 -52.10 -29.34
N ALA A 1004 36.32 -50.94 -29.86
CA ALA A 1004 35.62 -49.93 -29.07
C ALA A 1004 34.18 -50.35 -28.72
N PHE A 1005 33.49 -51.07 -29.60
CA PHE A 1005 32.14 -51.61 -29.36
C PHE A 1005 32.13 -52.66 -28.25
N ASP A 1006 33.13 -53.56 -28.24
CA ASP A 1006 33.25 -54.62 -27.25
C ASP A 1006 33.56 -54.07 -25.84
N ASP A 1007 34.49 -53.11 -25.74
CA ASP A 1007 34.80 -52.41 -24.48
C ASP A 1007 33.58 -51.64 -23.95
N MET A 1008 32.84 -50.95 -24.82
CA MET A 1008 31.59 -50.27 -24.45
C MET A 1008 30.53 -51.25 -23.91
N CYS A 1009 30.32 -52.39 -24.57
CA CYS A 1009 29.34 -53.40 -24.14
C CYS A 1009 29.76 -54.07 -22.82
N ALA A 1010 31.05 -54.34 -22.62
CA ALA A 1010 31.57 -54.88 -21.37
C ALA A 1010 31.35 -53.91 -20.20
N ARG A 1011 31.65 -52.61 -20.39
CA ARG A 1011 31.41 -51.56 -19.38
C ARG A 1011 29.93 -51.37 -19.08
N HIS A 1012 29.05 -51.38 -20.10
CA HIS A 1012 27.60 -51.28 -19.89
C HIS A 1012 27.09 -52.32 -18.89
N ARG A 1013 27.53 -53.59 -19.02
CA ARG A 1013 27.11 -54.68 -18.14
C ARG A 1013 27.62 -54.54 -16.69
N GLN A 1014 28.76 -53.85 -16.49
CA GLN A 1014 29.39 -53.67 -15.17
C GLN A 1014 28.79 -52.51 -14.35
N TYR A 1015 28.05 -51.59 -14.95
CA TYR A 1015 27.46 -50.46 -14.22
C TYR A 1015 26.22 -50.89 -13.40
N SER A 1016 26.11 -50.34 -12.20
CA SER A 1016 24.94 -50.51 -11.34
C SER A 1016 23.86 -49.52 -11.80
N MET A 1017 22.79 -50.04 -12.41
CA MET A 1017 21.71 -49.23 -13.00
C MET A 1017 20.36 -49.71 -12.45
N GLU A 1018 19.47 -48.77 -12.11
CA GLU A 1018 18.04 -49.07 -11.93
C GLU A 1018 17.48 -49.70 -13.23
N ARG A 1019 16.44 -50.53 -13.11
CA ARG A 1019 15.88 -51.33 -14.22
C ARG A 1019 15.42 -50.44 -15.38
N GLU A 1020 14.76 -49.34 -15.05
CA GLU A 1020 14.24 -48.34 -15.97
C GLU A 1020 15.36 -47.60 -16.71
N VAL A 1021 16.48 -47.35 -16.02
CA VAL A 1021 17.69 -46.69 -16.57
C VAL A 1021 18.39 -47.60 -17.56
N ARG A 1022 18.59 -48.88 -17.21
CA ARG A 1022 19.25 -49.89 -18.08
C ARG A 1022 18.54 -50.03 -19.42
N GLN A 1023 17.22 -50.27 -19.38
CA GLN A 1023 16.39 -50.40 -20.57
C GLN A 1023 16.43 -49.15 -21.46
N LYS A 1024 16.43 -47.95 -20.86
CA LYS A 1024 16.49 -46.69 -21.61
C LYS A 1024 17.86 -46.50 -22.28
N PHE A 1025 18.95 -46.75 -21.56
CA PHE A 1025 20.31 -46.59 -22.09
C PHE A 1025 20.64 -47.63 -23.16
N ALA A 1026 20.26 -48.91 -22.97
CA ALA A 1026 20.41 -49.95 -24.00
C ALA A 1026 19.70 -49.56 -25.32
N LYS A 1027 18.46 -49.06 -25.21
CA LYS A 1027 17.68 -48.57 -26.36
C LYS A 1027 18.31 -47.36 -27.05
N ASP A 1028 18.84 -46.40 -26.29
CA ASP A 1028 19.50 -45.21 -26.85
C ASP A 1028 20.81 -45.57 -27.57
N MET A 1029 21.61 -46.49 -27.01
CA MET A 1029 22.81 -47.03 -27.66
C MET A 1029 22.46 -47.72 -29.00
N GLN A 1030 21.44 -48.57 -29.00
CA GLN A 1030 20.96 -49.26 -30.19
C GLN A 1030 20.55 -48.26 -31.28
N ASN A 1031 19.67 -47.31 -30.94
CA ASN A 1031 19.17 -46.29 -31.87
C ASN A 1031 20.28 -45.44 -32.51
N MET A 1032 21.39 -45.19 -31.80
CA MET A 1032 22.52 -44.43 -32.33
C MET A 1032 23.45 -45.25 -33.23
N ILE A 1033 23.81 -46.46 -32.80
CA ILE A 1033 24.89 -47.23 -33.44
C ILE A 1033 24.38 -48.18 -34.52
N GLU A 1034 23.27 -48.88 -34.30
CA GLU A 1034 22.78 -49.91 -35.21
C GLU A 1034 22.49 -49.37 -36.63
N PRO A 1035 21.81 -48.22 -36.83
CA PRO A 1035 21.56 -47.68 -38.17
C PRO A 1035 22.83 -47.21 -38.90
N LEU A 1036 23.83 -46.72 -38.15
CA LEU A 1036 25.13 -46.31 -38.72
C LEU A 1036 25.94 -47.55 -39.12
N TYR A 1037 25.97 -48.58 -38.28
CA TYR A 1037 26.67 -49.82 -38.57
C TYR A 1037 26.07 -50.53 -39.77
N ILE A 1038 24.73 -50.67 -39.84
CA ILE A 1038 24.05 -51.29 -40.98
C ILE A 1038 24.40 -50.58 -42.30
N ARG A 1039 24.40 -49.24 -42.32
CA ARG A 1039 24.77 -48.45 -43.52
C ARG A 1039 26.24 -48.63 -43.92
N PHE A 1040 27.14 -48.69 -42.95
CA PHE A 1040 28.57 -48.91 -43.19
C PHE A 1040 28.85 -50.34 -43.67
N TRP A 1041 28.18 -51.32 -43.07
CA TRP A 1041 28.21 -52.73 -43.44
C TRP A 1041 27.68 -52.95 -44.86
N ASP A 1042 26.50 -52.41 -45.19
CA ASP A 1042 25.89 -52.53 -46.53
C ASP A 1042 26.81 -52.00 -47.64
N ARG A 1043 27.60 -50.98 -47.34
CA ARG A 1043 28.55 -50.39 -48.28
C ARG A 1043 29.86 -51.17 -48.42
N TYR A 1044 30.36 -51.80 -47.36
CA TYR A 1044 31.75 -52.28 -47.29
C TYR A 1044 31.98 -53.72 -46.81
N HIS A 1045 30.96 -54.51 -46.46
CA HIS A 1045 31.14 -55.85 -45.88
C HIS A 1045 31.99 -56.81 -46.72
N GLU A 1046 31.99 -56.69 -48.05
CA GLU A 1046 32.81 -57.53 -48.94
C GLU A 1046 34.33 -57.23 -48.88
N VAL A 1047 34.78 -56.18 -48.17
CA VAL A 1047 36.21 -55.79 -48.08
C VAL A 1047 37.10 -56.89 -47.49
N ASP A 1048 36.48 -57.80 -46.73
CA ASP A 1048 37.10 -58.94 -46.06
C ASP A 1048 36.85 -60.29 -46.78
N LYS A 1049 36.15 -60.28 -47.92
CA LYS A 1049 35.84 -61.48 -48.74
C LYS A 1049 35.25 -62.65 -47.93
N GLY A 1050 34.40 -62.35 -46.95
CA GLY A 1050 33.78 -63.35 -46.07
C GLY A 1050 34.72 -64.03 -45.06
N LYS A 1051 35.94 -63.52 -44.85
CA LYS A 1051 36.93 -64.16 -43.95
C LYS A 1051 36.72 -63.89 -42.46
N GLY A 1052 35.83 -62.97 -42.07
CA GLY A 1052 35.49 -62.65 -40.68
C GLY A 1052 36.65 -62.10 -39.84
N LYS A 1053 37.76 -61.66 -40.45
CA LYS A 1053 38.95 -61.14 -39.78
C LYS A 1053 38.81 -59.67 -39.39
N TYR A 1054 38.08 -58.90 -40.19
CA TYR A 1054 37.82 -57.47 -39.97
C TYR A 1054 36.32 -57.21 -39.79
N VAL A 1055 35.47 -57.83 -40.61
CA VAL A 1055 34.00 -57.70 -40.48
C VAL A 1055 33.51 -58.76 -39.50
N LYS A 1056 33.47 -58.42 -38.20
CA LYS A 1056 33.16 -59.34 -37.09
C LYS A 1056 31.65 -59.59 -36.89
N TYR A 1057 30.82 -58.59 -37.19
CA TYR A 1057 29.38 -58.65 -36.97
C TYR A 1057 28.62 -58.60 -38.30
N ASP A 1058 27.62 -59.47 -38.44
CA ASP A 1058 26.55 -59.28 -39.42
C ASP A 1058 25.37 -58.50 -38.78
N LYS A 1059 24.33 -58.23 -39.58
CA LYS A 1059 23.16 -57.48 -39.11
C LYS A 1059 22.40 -58.16 -37.97
N ALA A 1060 22.35 -59.48 -37.92
CA ALA A 1060 21.67 -60.22 -36.87
C ALA A 1060 22.50 -60.29 -35.59
N ALA A 1061 23.82 -60.50 -35.74
CA ALA A 1061 24.77 -60.56 -34.63
C ALA A 1061 24.84 -59.23 -33.84
N ILE A 1062 24.89 -58.08 -34.54
CA ILE A 1062 24.93 -56.78 -33.85
C ILE A 1062 23.60 -56.45 -33.15
N ALA A 1063 22.46 -56.76 -33.78
CA ALA A 1063 21.14 -56.62 -33.17
C ALA A 1063 20.98 -57.49 -31.92
N GLY A 1064 21.42 -58.75 -31.97
CA GLY A 1064 21.43 -59.67 -30.83
C GLY A 1064 22.31 -59.20 -29.67
N ILE A 1065 23.43 -58.51 -29.95
CA ILE A 1065 24.25 -57.89 -28.90
C ILE A 1065 23.48 -56.78 -28.20
N PHE A 1066 22.80 -55.87 -28.92
CA PHE A 1066 21.97 -54.84 -28.28
C PHE A 1066 20.83 -55.43 -27.45
N GLN A 1067 20.16 -56.48 -27.93
CA GLN A 1067 19.15 -57.21 -27.15
C GLN A 1067 19.70 -57.75 -25.82
N SER A 1068 20.98 -58.13 -25.76
CA SER A 1068 21.65 -58.60 -24.54
C SER A 1068 22.07 -57.51 -23.54
N LEU A 1069 21.75 -56.23 -23.80
CA LEU A 1069 22.07 -55.11 -22.92
C LEU A 1069 20.85 -54.56 -22.13
N TYR A 1070 19.63 -55.00 -22.46
CA TYR A 1070 18.38 -54.53 -21.85
C TYR A 1070 18.18 -54.96 -20.38
#